data_AF-A0A940B401-F1
#
_entry.id   AF-A0A940B401-F1
#
_cell.length_a   1.000
_cell.length_b   1.000
_cell.length_c   1.000
_cell.angle_alpha   90.00
_cell.angle_beta   90.00
_cell.angle_gamma   90.00
#
_symmetry.space_group_name_H-M   'P 1'
#
loop_
_entity.id
_entity.type
_entity.pdbx_description
1 polymer ?
#
loop_
_entity_poly.entity_id
_entity_poly.type
_entity_poly.pdbx_seq_one_letter_code
_entity_poly.pdbx_strand_id
1 'polypeptide(L)'
;MWSCLLSVILVINELMASNAGEVMSPAINFDSWIELYNPGEQDVNLAGMYLSNDTQNPMLWKMPNNVGTVPAKGFKVVWLGSNDIKSNQAPFKLDCDGGTICLSDSKGELITSLTYPQALSRTAWARKTDGGDEWGWTAQATPEATNTTATFADKRLPAPEVDQGSQLFSNSIKFKVQIPKGASLHYTLDGSMPTKNSYPSASGQFEVSNTTNYVFRLFQDGYLPSPPVTRSYIKTDTKYTIPIVSIVGNQMYFSDPKIGIDCNGDGTNGKTGNGQNQPRNYNMDWDRPVNFSYISPTEGMLFNQDVNVSISGGWTRAVSPRSMKLKSNKVFDGLNHLDYPFFPQKPYIRSKVLLVRNGGNDAREHHARFTDPALTTIIQRSGIDLDVQSTVQVAEFVNGKFKGILNLREPNNDKFAYANWGYDDDELDAFENKTFKNGDNEAYRHLCDISKNINQQGVYDEVKSLLDIDEFINYMAVEIYIGNDDWPENNAKGYRSRNDGRFRFVCFDLDYAFHPWGRTISSLNTYGQENSNKVDMVVLFLNLLKHDEFRKRFIDTFCIVASSVFERERATAIVNELADAMSPMSQLDGYVPDRAANNIKNKLQGWLSTEMSQLQKYQPMKLTNTKKQSVSLVADTEGANLFINGLKVPYATFNGQLFAPVTLEAKAPIGYTFTGWKKGTSATVQLIKDNDTWKYYDQGAAPSNWNASDFNDSGWSSGPAPLGYKMTGVKTTVSYGSDPDRKNPTTYFRKTISLKSAPSRSDAFLLNYQVDDGFVVYVNGQEAGRFNMPSGEIRFDSFSSSYADDTPLTGTLELSPSLFKSGSNVIAVEVHNNKYASGDQYWSAELFTSVSSSREEFFSSESVIDLPADNALSLVACFTPLSDKEKAAQGINPVRINEVSAANSVFVNDYWKHNDWVELFNTTDSPVNVEGMYLSDNLAKPKKYQISKGKSQAETTIPAHGYLVVWCDKLDPVTQLHADFKLDADGGDVILTAADESWCDQMTYTRHQGNESVGRYPDGNADVFAMNNPTIAKPNILSSYAISVEQPQSAGIHDIMADATEQISIRYAEGSLIIRSTSADRLQLRIANLAGQNAMALPVELTGGYAEVPVEKLPTGIFIATITDRQRHKATCKFIKR
;
A
#
# COMPACT_ATOMS: atom_id res chain seq x y z
N MET A 1 -25.79 -62.83 -40.27
CA MET A 1 -25.19 -62.73 -38.93
C MET A 1 -25.11 -61.25 -38.58
N TRP A 2 -26.07 -60.76 -37.81
CA TRP A 2 -26.06 -59.41 -37.24
C TRP A 2 -25.27 -59.49 -35.93
N SER A 3 -24.05 -58.96 -35.86
CA SER A 3 -23.38 -58.75 -34.57
C SER A 3 -23.91 -57.46 -33.99
N CYS A 4 -24.68 -57.57 -32.91
CA CYS A 4 -25.03 -56.45 -32.05
C CYS A 4 -23.72 -55.81 -31.54
N LEU A 5 -23.43 -54.57 -31.95
CA LEU A 5 -22.39 -53.75 -31.35
C LEU A 5 -22.84 -53.50 -29.91
N LEU A 6 -22.21 -54.17 -28.95
CA LEU A 6 -22.29 -53.80 -27.54
C LEU A 6 -21.77 -52.36 -27.44
N SER A 7 -22.67 -51.41 -27.19
CA SER A 7 -22.31 -50.04 -26.84
C SER A 7 -21.38 -50.11 -25.62
N VAL A 8 -20.24 -49.45 -25.68
CA VAL A 8 -19.38 -49.23 -24.51
C VAL A 8 -20.21 -48.40 -23.51
N ILE A 9 -20.65 -48.99 -22.41
CA ILE A 9 -21.36 -48.29 -21.35
C ILE A 9 -20.31 -48.00 -20.27
N LEU A 10 -19.53 -46.94 -20.43
CA LEU A 10 -18.78 -46.36 -19.31
C LEU A 10 -19.62 -45.24 -18.71
N VAL A 11 -19.61 -45.13 -17.39
CA VAL A 11 -20.29 -44.05 -16.68
C VAL A 11 -19.34 -43.34 -15.75
N ILE A 12 -19.52 -42.04 -15.58
CA ILE A 12 -18.85 -41.29 -14.51
C ILE A 12 -19.53 -41.68 -13.19
N ASN A 13 -18.74 -42.15 -12.23
CA ASN A 13 -19.21 -42.76 -10.98
C ASN A 13 -19.02 -41.85 -9.76
N GLU A 14 -17.90 -41.14 -9.72
CA GLU A 14 -17.52 -40.23 -8.64
C GLU A 14 -16.65 -39.11 -9.19
N LEU A 15 -16.69 -37.93 -8.57
CA LEU A 15 -15.72 -36.87 -8.82
C LEU A 15 -15.45 -36.05 -7.57
N MET A 16 -14.29 -35.40 -7.56
CA MET A 16 -13.92 -34.42 -6.55
C MET A 16 -13.27 -33.21 -7.24
N ALA A 17 -14.06 -32.15 -7.44
CA ALA A 17 -13.56 -30.89 -7.95
C ALA A 17 -12.77 -30.10 -6.88
N SER A 18 -13.21 -30.18 -5.61
CA SER A 18 -12.66 -29.42 -4.49
C SER A 18 -11.79 -30.27 -3.55
N ASN A 19 -10.71 -30.83 -4.10
CA ASN A 19 -9.78 -31.70 -3.37
C ASN A 19 -8.85 -30.90 -2.44
N ALA A 20 -9.35 -30.51 -1.27
CA ALA A 20 -8.63 -29.70 -0.29
C ALA A 20 -7.87 -30.56 0.74
N GLY A 21 -7.01 -31.46 0.26
CA GLY A 21 -6.14 -32.28 1.11
C GLY A 21 -6.58 -33.73 1.35
N GLU A 22 -7.55 -34.23 0.57
CA GLU A 22 -8.18 -35.54 0.81
C GLU A 22 -7.46 -36.68 0.08
N VAL A 23 -7.38 -36.60 -1.26
CA VAL A 23 -6.80 -37.67 -2.09
C VAL A 23 -5.60 -37.16 -2.87
N MET A 24 -4.44 -37.78 -2.68
CA MET A 24 -3.23 -37.34 -3.37
C MET A 24 -3.10 -37.99 -4.74
N SER A 25 -2.82 -37.18 -5.76
CA SER A 25 -2.60 -37.63 -7.14
C SER A 25 -1.22 -38.30 -7.30
N PRO A 26 -1.00 -39.05 -8.39
CA PRO A 26 0.32 -39.56 -8.75
C PRO A 26 1.39 -38.48 -8.95
N ALA A 27 1.00 -37.22 -9.17
CA ALA A 27 1.90 -36.06 -9.23
C ALA A 27 2.24 -35.50 -7.83
N ILE A 28 1.78 -36.17 -6.76
CA ILE A 28 2.02 -35.81 -5.36
C ILE A 28 1.42 -34.42 -5.03
N ASN A 29 0.24 -34.19 -5.59
CA ASN A 29 -0.54 -32.97 -5.40
C ASN A 29 -2.02 -33.31 -5.15
N PHE A 30 -2.84 -32.33 -4.76
CA PHE A 30 -4.26 -32.51 -4.53
C PHE A 30 -5.07 -32.05 -5.76
N ASP A 31 -4.86 -32.75 -6.88
CA ASP A 31 -5.55 -32.46 -8.13
C ASP A 31 -7.02 -32.88 -8.09
N SER A 32 -7.85 -32.26 -8.94
CA SER A 32 -9.21 -32.74 -9.18
C SER A 32 -9.19 -34.08 -9.91
N TRP A 33 -10.23 -34.89 -9.72
CA TRP A 33 -10.33 -36.20 -10.36
C TRP A 33 -11.77 -36.60 -10.64
N ILE A 34 -11.93 -37.47 -11.63
CA ILE A 34 -13.15 -38.23 -11.88
C ILE A 34 -12.84 -39.72 -11.79
N GLU A 35 -13.85 -40.51 -11.48
CA GLU A 35 -13.81 -41.96 -11.56
C GLU A 35 -14.79 -42.45 -12.62
N LEU A 36 -14.30 -43.34 -13.47
CA LEU A 36 -15.10 -44.09 -14.43
C LEU A 36 -15.41 -45.47 -13.86
N TYR A 37 -16.66 -45.89 -13.99
CA TYR A 37 -17.11 -47.24 -13.68
C TYR A 37 -17.55 -47.96 -14.96
N ASN A 38 -17.17 -49.24 -15.05
CA ASN A 38 -17.56 -50.12 -16.14
C ASN A 38 -18.62 -51.14 -15.68
N PRO A 39 -19.93 -50.87 -15.89
CA PRO A 39 -20.99 -51.83 -15.62
C PRO A 39 -20.97 -53.05 -16.56
N GLY A 40 -20.12 -53.08 -17.59
CA GLY A 40 -20.01 -54.18 -18.54
C GLY A 40 -19.28 -55.42 -18.00
N GLU A 41 -19.33 -56.49 -18.80
CA GLU A 41 -18.67 -57.77 -18.53
C GLU A 41 -17.28 -57.91 -19.21
N GLN A 42 -16.82 -56.86 -19.90
CA GLN A 42 -15.53 -56.83 -20.58
C GLN A 42 -14.75 -55.58 -20.21
N ASP A 43 -13.43 -55.69 -20.17
CA ASP A 43 -12.53 -54.56 -19.95
C ASP A 43 -12.66 -53.52 -21.07
N VAL A 44 -12.66 -52.23 -20.71
CA VAL A 44 -12.74 -51.13 -21.67
C VAL A 44 -11.41 -50.39 -21.69
N ASN A 45 -10.79 -50.28 -22.87
CA ASN A 45 -9.58 -49.49 -23.06
C ASN A 45 -9.92 -48.01 -23.27
N LEU A 46 -9.34 -47.13 -22.45
CA LEU A 46 -9.56 -45.69 -22.52
C LEU A 46 -8.73 -44.99 -23.60
N ALA A 47 -7.70 -45.66 -24.12
CA ALA A 47 -6.80 -45.08 -25.11
C ALA A 47 -7.55 -44.60 -26.37
N GLY A 48 -7.33 -43.32 -26.73
CA GLY A 48 -7.94 -42.70 -27.90
C GLY A 48 -9.36 -42.16 -27.70
N MET A 49 -9.99 -42.39 -26.54
CA MET A 49 -11.19 -41.66 -26.11
C MET A 49 -10.83 -40.22 -25.74
N TYR A 50 -11.84 -39.35 -25.63
CA TYR A 50 -11.65 -37.95 -25.28
C TYR A 50 -12.39 -37.58 -24.00
N LEU A 51 -11.72 -36.82 -23.14
CA LEU A 51 -12.34 -36.16 -21.99
C LEU A 51 -12.47 -34.66 -22.26
N SER A 52 -13.60 -34.07 -21.89
CA SER A 52 -13.83 -32.63 -22.03
C SER A 52 -14.73 -32.08 -20.94
N ASN A 53 -14.44 -30.87 -20.47
CA ASN A 53 -15.32 -30.08 -19.62
C ASN A 53 -16.32 -29.21 -20.42
N ASP A 54 -16.39 -29.39 -21.74
CA ASP A 54 -17.32 -28.71 -22.63
C ASP A 54 -18.02 -29.72 -23.55
N THR A 55 -19.35 -29.79 -23.46
CA THR A 55 -20.16 -30.69 -24.30
C THR A 55 -20.29 -30.20 -25.74
N GLN A 56 -20.05 -28.91 -26.00
CA GLN A 56 -19.99 -28.35 -27.36
C GLN A 56 -18.65 -28.65 -28.03
N ASN A 57 -17.61 -28.89 -27.23
CA ASN A 57 -16.30 -29.34 -27.66
C ASN A 57 -15.89 -30.66 -26.97
N PRO A 58 -16.52 -31.81 -27.32
CA PRO A 58 -16.34 -33.07 -26.59
C PRO A 58 -14.97 -33.73 -26.81
N MET A 59 -14.11 -33.16 -27.67
CA MET A 59 -12.81 -33.70 -28.09
C MET A 59 -11.62 -32.88 -27.55
N LEU A 60 -11.69 -32.39 -26.31
CA LEU A 60 -10.68 -31.51 -25.71
C LEU A 60 -9.35 -32.22 -25.40
N TRP A 61 -9.38 -33.33 -24.64
CA TRP A 61 -8.18 -34.10 -24.29
C TRP A 61 -8.27 -35.55 -24.74
N LYS A 62 -7.46 -35.92 -25.72
CA LYS A 62 -7.31 -37.31 -26.16
C LYS A 62 -6.52 -38.12 -25.14
N MET A 63 -7.15 -39.14 -24.56
CA MET A 63 -6.50 -40.01 -23.57
C MET A 63 -5.38 -40.83 -24.21
N PRO A 64 -4.14 -40.76 -23.69
CA PRO A 64 -3.03 -41.56 -24.19
C PRO A 64 -3.09 -43.02 -23.72
N ASN A 65 -2.28 -43.87 -24.36
CA ASN A 65 -2.26 -45.32 -24.10
C ASN A 65 -1.96 -45.69 -22.64
N ASN A 66 -1.23 -44.84 -21.91
CA ASN A 66 -0.83 -45.06 -20.52
C ASN A 66 -1.88 -44.62 -19.50
N VAL A 67 -3.08 -44.18 -19.91
CA VAL A 67 -4.25 -44.03 -19.01
C VAL A 67 -4.76 -45.40 -18.56
N GLY A 68 -4.69 -46.41 -19.44
CA GLY A 68 -4.99 -47.80 -19.13
C GLY A 68 -6.42 -48.24 -19.45
N THR A 69 -6.86 -49.32 -18.81
CA THR A 69 -8.19 -49.93 -19.00
C THR A 69 -9.05 -49.80 -17.73
N VAL A 70 -10.36 -49.77 -17.91
CA VAL A 70 -11.35 -49.96 -16.83
C VAL A 70 -11.77 -51.43 -16.85
N PRO A 71 -11.42 -52.25 -15.84
CA PRO A 71 -11.80 -53.66 -15.81
C PRO A 71 -13.32 -53.86 -15.85
N ALA A 72 -13.79 -55.02 -16.31
CA ALA A 72 -15.19 -55.41 -16.16
C ALA A 72 -15.65 -55.30 -14.70
N LYS A 73 -16.78 -54.63 -14.43
CA LYS A 73 -17.27 -54.28 -13.07
C LYS A 73 -16.25 -53.50 -12.22
N GLY A 74 -15.24 -52.91 -12.84
CA GLY A 74 -14.14 -52.21 -12.20
C GLY A 74 -14.25 -50.69 -12.32
N PHE A 75 -13.30 -50.03 -11.67
CA PHE A 75 -13.21 -48.58 -11.54
C PHE A 75 -11.89 -48.07 -12.13
N LYS A 76 -11.87 -46.79 -12.52
CA LYS A 76 -10.63 -46.13 -12.91
C LYS A 76 -10.68 -44.64 -12.63
N VAL A 77 -9.72 -44.15 -11.85
CA VAL A 77 -9.54 -42.71 -11.62
C VAL A 77 -8.77 -42.06 -12.77
N VAL A 78 -9.29 -40.93 -13.24
CA VAL A 78 -8.64 -40.02 -14.19
C VAL A 78 -8.45 -38.68 -13.50
N TRP A 79 -7.19 -38.25 -13.42
CA TRP A 79 -6.79 -36.99 -12.77
C TRP A 79 -6.85 -35.83 -13.76
N LEU A 80 -7.26 -34.67 -13.29
CA LEU A 80 -7.37 -33.43 -14.05
C LEU A 80 -6.67 -32.32 -13.25
N GLY A 81 -5.62 -31.72 -13.82
CA GLY A 81 -4.93 -30.63 -13.15
C GLY A 81 -3.47 -30.47 -13.50
N SER A 82 -2.61 -30.53 -12.48
CA SER A 82 -1.22 -30.05 -12.55
C SER A 82 -0.45 -30.62 -13.75
N ASN A 83 0.25 -29.72 -14.45
CA ASN A 83 1.11 -30.10 -15.55
C ASN A 83 2.36 -30.80 -15.00
N ASP A 84 2.43 -32.11 -15.24
CA ASP A 84 3.58 -33.04 -15.26
C ASP A 84 3.64 -34.05 -14.09
N ILE A 85 3.76 -35.37 -14.30
CA ILE A 85 5.03 -36.11 -14.51
C ILE A 85 4.90 -37.32 -15.51
N LYS A 86 3.69 -37.71 -15.95
CA LYS A 86 3.48 -38.98 -16.70
C LYS A 86 2.64 -38.91 -17.97
N SER A 87 2.26 -37.73 -18.48
CA SER A 87 1.39 -37.55 -19.67
C SER A 87 -0.01 -38.19 -19.62
N ASN A 88 -0.44 -38.79 -18.50
CA ASN A 88 -1.72 -39.51 -18.37
C ASN A 88 -2.78 -38.77 -17.52
N GLN A 89 -2.65 -37.45 -17.38
CA GLN A 89 -3.60 -36.57 -16.68
C GLN A 89 -4.16 -35.53 -17.65
N ALA A 90 -5.41 -35.12 -17.46
CA ALA A 90 -6.03 -34.08 -18.27
C ALA A 90 -5.42 -32.70 -17.92
N PRO A 91 -5.08 -31.86 -18.92
CA PRO A 91 -4.38 -30.58 -18.71
C PRO A 91 -5.32 -29.43 -18.28
N PHE A 92 -6.51 -29.75 -17.78
CA PHE A 92 -7.50 -28.80 -17.28
C PHE A 92 -8.00 -29.24 -15.90
N LYS A 93 -8.74 -28.39 -15.19
CA LYS A 93 -9.30 -28.70 -13.86
C LYS A 93 -10.82 -28.68 -13.91
N LEU A 94 -11.46 -29.39 -12.98
CA LEU A 94 -12.89 -29.20 -12.72
C LEU A 94 -13.13 -27.85 -12.03
N ASP A 95 -14.15 -27.12 -12.45
CA ASP A 95 -14.56 -25.88 -11.77
C ASP A 95 -15.21 -26.23 -10.42
N CYS A 96 -14.85 -25.50 -9.37
CA CYS A 96 -15.46 -25.63 -8.05
C CYS A 96 -16.84 -25.00 -7.98
N ASP A 97 -17.21 -24.12 -8.92
CA ASP A 97 -18.54 -23.49 -8.97
C ASP A 97 -19.62 -24.41 -9.59
N GLY A 98 -19.21 -25.61 -10.03
CA GLY A 98 -20.05 -26.56 -10.76
C GLY A 98 -19.75 -26.49 -12.26
N GLY A 99 -20.20 -27.51 -13.00
CA GLY A 99 -19.87 -27.59 -14.41
C GLY A 99 -20.35 -28.87 -15.07
N THR A 100 -19.85 -29.12 -16.28
CA THR A 100 -20.11 -30.37 -16.99
C THR A 100 -18.79 -31.04 -17.33
N ILE A 101 -18.78 -32.37 -17.31
CA ILE A 101 -17.67 -33.21 -17.76
C ILE A 101 -18.25 -34.32 -18.63
N CYS A 102 -17.58 -34.64 -19.73
CA CYS A 102 -18.04 -35.64 -20.68
C CYS A 102 -16.89 -36.49 -21.22
N LEU A 103 -17.25 -37.73 -21.56
CA LEU A 103 -16.40 -38.71 -22.21
C LEU A 103 -16.99 -38.99 -23.59
N SER A 104 -16.16 -38.91 -24.63
CA SER A 104 -16.55 -39.23 -26.00
C SER A 104 -15.60 -40.25 -26.65
N ASP A 105 -16.10 -40.94 -27.67
CA ASP A 105 -15.33 -41.90 -28.42
C ASP A 105 -14.35 -41.22 -29.41
N SER A 106 -13.63 -42.01 -30.21
CA SER A 106 -12.67 -41.48 -31.20
C SER A 106 -13.29 -40.65 -32.34
N LYS A 107 -14.61 -40.66 -32.50
CA LYS A 107 -15.37 -39.86 -33.48
C LYS A 107 -16.05 -38.64 -32.86
N GLY A 108 -15.94 -38.47 -31.54
CA GLY A 108 -16.60 -37.41 -30.79
C GLY A 108 -18.06 -37.73 -30.40
N GLU A 109 -18.53 -38.98 -30.57
CA GLU A 109 -19.84 -39.39 -30.07
C GLU A 109 -19.78 -39.53 -28.54
N LEU A 110 -20.73 -38.92 -27.83
CA LEU A 110 -20.76 -38.94 -26.36
C LEU A 110 -21.02 -40.37 -25.85
N ILE A 111 -20.14 -40.85 -24.98
CA ILE A 111 -20.30 -42.09 -24.22
C ILE A 111 -21.08 -41.81 -22.93
N THR A 112 -20.68 -40.77 -22.20
CA THR A 112 -21.36 -40.31 -20.98
C THR A 112 -21.08 -38.84 -20.73
N SER A 113 -21.99 -38.17 -20.02
CA SER A 113 -21.81 -36.80 -19.52
C SER A 113 -22.38 -36.68 -18.12
N LEU A 114 -21.81 -35.77 -17.34
CA LEU A 114 -22.29 -35.41 -16.01
C LEU A 114 -22.24 -33.90 -15.83
N THR A 115 -23.38 -33.31 -15.49
CA THR A 115 -23.44 -31.97 -14.90
C THR A 115 -23.42 -32.11 -13.39
N TYR A 116 -22.51 -31.41 -12.73
CA TYR A 116 -22.28 -31.50 -11.29
C TYR A 116 -22.45 -30.13 -10.60
N PRO A 117 -22.96 -30.10 -9.37
CA PRO A 117 -23.20 -28.87 -8.62
C PRO A 117 -21.91 -28.20 -8.12
N GLN A 118 -22.03 -26.99 -7.56
CA GLN A 118 -20.95 -26.32 -6.82
C GLN A 118 -20.35 -27.26 -5.78
N ALA A 119 -19.04 -27.39 -5.81
CA ALA A 119 -18.29 -28.30 -4.96
C ALA A 119 -18.15 -27.77 -3.53
N LEU A 120 -18.24 -28.68 -2.57
CA LEU A 120 -17.95 -28.41 -1.16
C LEU A 120 -16.53 -28.91 -0.85
N SER A 121 -15.74 -28.11 -0.13
CA SER A 121 -14.37 -28.52 0.21
C SER A 121 -14.34 -29.86 0.93
N ARG A 122 -13.40 -30.74 0.52
CA ARG A 122 -13.16 -32.05 1.17
C ARG A 122 -14.33 -33.02 1.07
N THR A 123 -15.08 -32.95 -0.03
CA THR A 123 -16.18 -33.87 -0.33
C THR A 123 -16.15 -34.30 -1.79
N ALA A 124 -16.67 -35.48 -2.07
CA ALA A 124 -16.88 -35.99 -3.42
C ALA A 124 -18.37 -35.98 -3.78
N TRP A 125 -18.66 -35.76 -5.06
CA TRP A 125 -19.97 -35.96 -5.65
C TRP A 125 -19.97 -37.34 -6.31
N ALA A 126 -20.78 -38.26 -5.79
CA ALA A 126 -20.70 -39.68 -6.14
C ALA A 126 -22.09 -40.28 -6.37
N ARG A 127 -22.16 -41.28 -7.25
CA ARG A 127 -23.35 -42.14 -7.35
C ARG A 127 -23.50 -42.95 -6.06
N LYS A 128 -24.70 -43.00 -5.48
CA LYS A 128 -24.97 -43.74 -4.24
C LYS A 128 -24.81 -45.26 -4.39
N THR A 129 -24.95 -45.75 -5.61
CA THR A 129 -24.70 -47.13 -6.02
C THR A 129 -23.90 -47.10 -7.31
N ASP A 130 -22.93 -48.00 -7.47
CA ASP A 130 -22.01 -47.97 -8.61
C ASP A 130 -22.77 -48.08 -9.94
N GLY A 131 -22.64 -47.05 -10.78
CA GLY A 131 -23.36 -46.92 -12.04
C GLY A 131 -24.88 -46.68 -11.97
N GLY A 132 -25.47 -46.53 -10.77
CA GLY A 132 -26.89 -46.23 -10.59
C GLY A 132 -27.22 -44.73 -10.66
N ASP A 133 -28.48 -44.35 -10.88
CA ASP A 133 -28.87 -42.97 -11.25
C ASP A 133 -28.89 -41.94 -10.11
N GLU A 134 -28.84 -42.38 -8.86
CA GLU A 134 -28.87 -41.47 -7.71
C GLU A 134 -27.48 -40.94 -7.35
N TRP A 135 -27.37 -39.63 -7.19
CA TRP A 135 -26.15 -38.94 -6.75
C TRP A 135 -26.29 -38.36 -5.34
N GLY A 136 -25.17 -38.17 -4.66
CA GLY A 136 -25.11 -37.50 -3.37
C GLY A 136 -23.69 -37.06 -2.99
N TRP A 137 -23.61 -36.20 -1.99
CA TRP A 137 -22.33 -35.79 -1.40
C TRP A 137 -21.85 -36.81 -0.37
N THR A 138 -20.56 -37.09 -0.39
CA THR A 138 -19.86 -37.88 0.64
C THR A 138 -18.58 -37.18 1.09
N ALA A 139 -18.28 -37.29 2.39
CA ALA A 139 -16.97 -36.91 2.95
C ALA A 139 -15.99 -38.10 3.02
N GLN A 140 -16.39 -39.25 2.48
CA GLN A 140 -15.63 -40.50 2.40
C GLN A 140 -15.50 -40.85 0.93
N ALA A 141 -14.60 -40.16 0.22
CA ALA A 141 -14.37 -40.44 -1.19
C ALA A 141 -13.82 -41.87 -1.38
N THR A 142 -14.19 -42.53 -2.47
CA THR A 142 -13.93 -43.96 -2.71
C THR A 142 -13.16 -44.22 -4.00
N PRO A 143 -12.01 -43.54 -4.25
CA PRO A 143 -11.26 -43.73 -5.49
C PRO A 143 -10.81 -45.18 -5.69
N GLU A 144 -11.08 -45.72 -6.87
CA GLU A 144 -10.86 -47.09 -7.30
C GLU A 144 -11.62 -48.16 -6.47
N ALA A 145 -12.70 -47.78 -5.79
CA ALA A 145 -13.49 -48.66 -4.91
C ALA A 145 -15.00 -48.42 -5.05
N THR A 146 -15.82 -49.29 -4.44
CA THR A 146 -17.29 -49.15 -4.47
C THR A 146 -17.78 -48.00 -3.59
N ASN A 147 -18.70 -47.20 -4.13
CA ASN A 147 -19.36 -46.10 -3.42
C ASN A 147 -20.34 -46.62 -2.34
N THR A 148 -20.71 -47.89 -2.36
CA THR A 148 -21.67 -48.50 -1.41
C THR A 148 -21.19 -48.51 0.03
N THR A 149 -19.89 -48.25 0.26
CA THR A 149 -19.30 -48.14 1.59
C THR A 149 -19.32 -46.72 2.15
N ALA A 150 -19.63 -45.72 1.31
CA ALA A 150 -19.65 -44.32 1.67
C ALA A 150 -20.95 -43.91 2.38
N THR A 151 -20.84 -42.93 3.28
CA THR A 151 -22.00 -42.29 3.91
C THR A 151 -22.36 -41.01 3.18
N PHE A 152 -23.62 -40.92 2.73
CA PHE A 152 -24.13 -39.77 1.98
C PHE A 152 -24.92 -38.81 2.88
N ALA A 153 -24.81 -37.51 2.59
CA ALA A 153 -25.60 -36.49 3.26
C ALA A 153 -25.82 -35.26 2.36
N ASP A 154 -27.04 -34.70 2.37
CA ASP A 154 -27.39 -33.56 1.53
C ASP A 154 -27.08 -32.19 2.18
N LYS A 155 -26.65 -32.19 3.44
CA LYS A 155 -26.40 -30.98 4.23
C LYS A 155 -25.04 -31.04 4.91
N ARG A 156 -24.35 -29.90 4.95
CA ARG A 156 -23.10 -29.70 5.70
C ARG A 156 -23.36 -28.92 6.98
N LEU A 157 -22.67 -29.28 8.04
CA LEU A 157 -22.65 -28.47 9.27
C LEU A 157 -21.96 -27.12 9.04
N PRO A 158 -22.40 -26.05 9.71
CA PRO A 158 -21.67 -24.78 9.70
C PRO A 158 -20.29 -24.94 10.37
N ALA A 159 -19.36 -24.05 10.03
CA ALA A 159 -18.04 -24.02 10.66
C ALA A 159 -18.15 -23.78 12.19
N PRO A 160 -17.23 -24.34 13.01
CA PRO A 160 -17.23 -24.10 14.45
C PRO A 160 -17.04 -22.60 14.78
N GLU A 161 -17.87 -22.05 15.67
CA GLU A 161 -17.70 -20.69 16.17
C GLU A 161 -16.81 -20.68 17.42
N VAL A 162 -15.72 -19.92 17.38
CA VAL A 162 -14.77 -19.76 18.50
C VAL A 162 -14.83 -18.31 18.99
N ASP A 163 -15.07 -18.11 20.28
CA ASP A 163 -15.29 -16.77 20.88
C ASP A 163 -14.02 -15.94 21.09
N GLN A 164 -12.85 -16.52 20.84
CA GLN A 164 -11.55 -15.86 20.89
C GLN A 164 -10.74 -16.16 19.62
N GLY A 165 -10.30 -15.11 18.94
CA GLY A 165 -9.39 -15.21 17.78
C GLY A 165 -8.00 -15.72 18.16
N SER A 166 -7.20 -16.04 17.14
CA SER A 166 -5.76 -16.27 17.30
C SER A 166 -5.11 -15.04 17.93
N GLN A 167 -4.22 -15.22 18.89
CA GLN A 167 -3.62 -14.09 19.61
C GLN A 167 -2.32 -14.46 20.32
N LEU A 168 -1.54 -13.43 20.63
CA LEU A 168 -0.42 -13.53 21.58
C LEU A 168 -0.96 -13.50 23.01
N PHE A 169 -0.27 -14.17 23.94
CA PHE A 169 -0.64 -14.12 25.34
C PHE A 169 0.54 -14.33 26.28
N SER A 170 0.45 -13.73 27.47
CA SER A 170 1.43 -13.89 28.56
C SER A 170 0.87 -14.68 29.75
N ASN A 171 -0.44 -14.77 29.92
CA ASN A 171 -1.11 -15.58 30.97
C ASN A 171 -2.11 -16.54 30.33
N SER A 172 -2.56 -17.58 31.04
CA SER A 172 -3.48 -18.55 30.44
C SER A 172 -4.74 -17.86 29.90
N ILE A 173 -5.19 -18.28 28.71
CA ILE A 173 -6.43 -17.83 28.10
C ILE A 173 -7.47 -18.93 28.24
N LYS A 174 -8.71 -18.53 28.52
CA LYS A 174 -9.89 -19.39 28.44
C LYS A 174 -10.74 -18.96 27.26
N PHE A 175 -11.23 -19.91 26.49
CA PHE A 175 -12.11 -19.66 25.35
C PHE A 175 -13.11 -20.80 25.17
N LYS A 176 -14.16 -20.54 24.39
CA LYS A 176 -15.24 -21.47 24.11
C LYS A 176 -15.44 -21.65 22.60
N VAL A 177 -15.64 -22.89 22.21
CA VAL A 177 -16.16 -23.29 20.90
C VAL A 177 -17.62 -23.68 21.05
N GLN A 178 -18.51 -23.10 20.25
CA GLN A 178 -19.93 -23.45 20.30
C GLN A 178 -20.17 -24.82 19.68
N ILE A 179 -20.98 -25.64 20.36
CA ILE A 179 -21.38 -26.97 19.90
C ILE A 179 -22.89 -26.93 19.61
N PRO A 180 -23.31 -26.95 18.33
CA PRO A 180 -24.72 -27.02 17.98
C PRO A 180 -25.40 -28.27 18.54
N LYS A 181 -26.71 -28.17 18.83
CA LYS A 181 -27.48 -29.29 19.37
C LYS A 181 -27.42 -30.51 18.44
N GLY A 182 -26.93 -31.63 18.96
CA GLY A 182 -26.83 -32.90 18.22
C GLY A 182 -25.48 -33.12 17.51
N ALA A 183 -24.62 -32.11 17.46
CA ALA A 183 -23.27 -32.22 16.92
C ALA A 183 -22.26 -32.63 18.01
N SER A 184 -21.15 -33.24 17.60
CA SER A 184 -19.95 -33.44 18.40
C SER A 184 -18.80 -32.59 17.88
N LEU A 185 -18.02 -32.02 18.80
CA LEU A 185 -16.82 -31.25 18.49
C LEU A 185 -15.58 -32.13 18.62
N HIS A 186 -14.76 -32.17 17.58
CA HIS A 186 -13.46 -32.83 17.59
C HIS A 186 -12.36 -31.87 17.14
N TYR A 187 -11.15 -32.09 17.64
CA TYR A 187 -10.02 -31.24 17.33
C TYR A 187 -8.68 -31.98 17.26
N THR A 188 -7.71 -31.33 16.65
CA THR A 188 -6.31 -31.75 16.60
C THR A 188 -5.41 -30.60 17.04
N LEU A 189 -4.19 -30.95 17.47
CA LEU A 189 -3.18 -29.99 17.95
C LEU A 189 -1.93 -29.91 17.05
N ASP A 190 -1.85 -30.80 16.06
CA ASP A 190 -0.71 -30.99 15.16
C ASP A 190 -0.97 -30.46 13.74
N GLY A 191 -2.08 -29.75 13.56
CA GLY A 191 -2.51 -29.19 12.27
C GLY A 191 -3.13 -30.21 11.31
N SER A 192 -3.26 -31.49 11.69
CA SER A 192 -3.95 -32.49 10.88
C SER A 192 -5.46 -32.26 10.85
N MET A 193 -6.14 -32.70 9.79
CA MET A 193 -7.60 -32.54 9.67
C MET A 193 -8.32 -33.39 10.74
N PRO A 194 -9.21 -32.81 11.58
CA PRO A 194 -9.94 -33.62 12.55
C PRO A 194 -10.88 -34.62 11.89
N THR A 195 -10.99 -35.79 12.51
CA THR A 195 -11.94 -36.87 12.18
C THR A 195 -12.80 -37.19 13.42
N LYS A 196 -13.82 -38.06 13.26
CA LYS A 196 -14.61 -38.57 14.41
C LYS A 196 -13.75 -39.29 15.47
N ASN A 197 -12.52 -39.69 15.14
CA ASN A 197 -11.58 -40.36 16.04
C ASN A 197 -10.55 -39.39 16.68
N SER A 198 -10.55 -38.11 16.28
CA SER A 198 -9.70 -37.08 16.89
C SER A 198 -10.22 -36.69 18.29
N TYR A 199 -9.44 -35.89 19.04
CA TYR A 199 -9.77 -35.52 20.41
C TYR A 199 -11.17 -34.92 20.51
N PRO A 200 -12.09 -35.50 21.30
CA PRO A 200 -13.43 -34.95 21.48
C PRO A 200 -13.43 -33.85 22.55
N SER A 201 -14.36 -32.89 22.44
CA SER A 201 -14.68 -31.96 23.53
C SER A 201 -16.20 -31.91 23.74
N ALA A 202 -16.64 -32.32 24.93
CA ALA A 202 -18.06 -32.33 25.28
C ALA A 202 -18.58 -30.96 25.75
N SER A 203 -17.72 -30.16 26.39
CA SER A 203 -18.09 -28.84 26.93
C SER A 203 -17.84 -27.70 25.95
N GLY A 204 -16.94 -27.90 24.97
CA GLY A 204 -16.43 -26.84 24.11
C GLY A 204 -15.59 -25.80 24.85
N GLN A 205 -15.20 -26.05 26.11
CA GLN A 205 -14.41 -25.13 26.91
C GLN A 205 -12.93 -25.51 26.88
N PHE A 206 -12.06 -24.54 26.67
CA PHE A 206 -10.62 -24.72 26.57
C PHE A 206 -9.88 -23.73 27.46
N GLU A 207 -8.75 -24.16 28.00
CA GLU A 207 -7.76 -23.31 28.65
C GLU A 207 -6.40 -23.58 28.02
N VAL A 208 -5.71 -22.52 27.61
CA VAL A 208 -4.40 -22.59 26.97
C VAL A 208 -3.38 -21.83 27.81
N SER A 209 -2.30 -22.52 28.20
CA SER A 209 -1.22 -21.97 29.02
C SER A 209 0.14 -21.95 28.31
N ASN A 210 0.24 -22.67 27.18
CA ASN A 210 1.42 -22.77 26.32
C ASN A 210 1.02 -22.52 24.86
N THR A 211 1.99 -22.18 24.01
CA THR A 211 1.73 -22.04 22.57
C THR A 211 1.07 -23.30 22.02
N THR A 212 -0.14 -23.14 21.49
CA THR A 212 -0.98 -24.24 21.05
C THR A 212 -1.77 -23.82 19.82
N ASN A 213 -1.79 -24.67 18.80
CA ASN A 213 -2.70 -24.51 17.67
C ASN A 213 -3.83 -25.52 17.80
N TYR A 214 -5.04 -25.10 17.50
CA TYR A 214 -6.20 -25.96 17.42
C TYR A 214 -6.75 -25.96 16.00
N VAL A 215 -7.12 -27.13 15.50
CA VAL A 215 -8.01 -27.26 14.33
C VAL A 215 -9.29 -27.92 14.82
N PHE A 216 -10.41 -27.22 14.72
CA PHE A 216 -11.73 -27.67 15.18
C PHE A 216 -12.59 -28.14 14.00
N ARG A 217 -13.40 -29.18 14.22
CA ARG A 217 -14.40 -29.64 13.26
C ARG A 217 -15.60 -30.26 13.96
N LEU A 218 -16.80 -30.02 13.42
CA LEU A 218 -18.06 -30.58 13.92
C LEU A 218 -18.50 -31.79 13.10
N PHE A 219 -19.10 -32.75 13.78
CA PHE A 219 -19.66 -33.98 13.20
C PHE A 219 -21.07 -34.22 13.72
N GLN A 220 -21.95 -34.75 12.87
CA GLN A 220 -23.30 -35.18 13.24
C GLN A 220 -23.77 -36.25 12.25
N ASP A 221 -24.48 -37.25 12.73
CA ASP A 221 -25.03 -38.29 11.85
C ASP A 221 -26.10 -37.70 10.91
N GLY A 222 -26.06 -38.10 9.65
CA GLY A 222 -26.90 -37.55 8.58
C GLY A 222 -26.43 -36.20 8.00
N TYR A 223 -25.26 -35.70 8.40
CA TYR A 223 -24.66 -34.47 7.87
C TYR A 223 -23.22 -34.70 7.40
N LEU A 224 -22.80 -33.93 6.39
CA LEU A 224 -21.38 -33.76 6.05
C LEU A 224 -20.67 -32.99 7.18
N PRO A 225 -19.41 -33.34 7.51
CA PRO A 225 -18.63 -32.60 8.49
C PRO A 225 -18.48 -31.12 8.12
N SER A 226 -18.36 -30.27 9.14
CA SER A 226 -18.17 -28.84 8.92
C SER A 226 -16.86 -28.53 8.17
N PRO A 227 -16.72 -27.34 7.57
CA PRO A 227 -15.40 -26.76 7.33
C PRO A 227 -14.59 -26.72 8.64
N PRO A 228 -13.26 -26.88 8.57
CA PRO A 228 -12.40 -26.75 9.75
C PRO A 228 -12.28 -25.27 10.17
N VAL A 229 -12.02 -25.03 11.44
CA VAL A 229 -11.64 -23.71 11.96
C VAL A 229 -10.37 -23.82 12.77
N THR A 230 -9.37 -23.00 12.42
CA THR A 230 -8.05 -23.02 13.04
C THR A 230 -7.83 -21.81 13.93
N ARG A 231 -7.14 -22.01 15.06
CA ARG A 231 -6.71 -20.93 15.96
C ARG A 231 -5.30 -21.18 16.45
N SER A 232 -4.50 -20.11 16.47
CA SER A 232 -3.12 -20.11 16.98
C SER A 232 -3.04 -19.22 18.21
N TYR A 233 -2.83 -19.82 19.38
CA TYR A 233 -2.57 -19.09 20.61
C TYR A 233 -1.07 -19.18 20.89
N ILE A 234 -0.37 -18.05 20.86
CA ILE A 234 1.09 -18.00 20.96
C ILE A 234 1.48 -17.43 22.33
N LYS A 235 2.05 -18.28 23.18
CA LYS A 235 2.59 -17.87 24.47
C LYS A 235 3.91 -17.14 24.24
N THR A 236 4.02 -15.94 24.78
CA THR A 236 5.27 -15.18 24.73
C THR A 236 5.37 -14.18 25.89
N ASP A 237 6.61 -13.98 26.35
CA ASP A 237 7.00 -12.86 27.22
C ASP A 237 7.73 -11.76 26.43
N THR A 238 7.94 -11.98 25.12
CA THR A 238 8.55 -11.00 24.20
C THR A 238 7.49 -10.00 23.73
N LYS A 239 7.85 -8.72 23.72
CA LYS A 239 7.02 -7.67 23.13
C LYS A 239 7.16 -7.71 21.61
N TYR A 240 6.13 -8.18 20.93
CA TYR A 240 6.04 -8.08 19.46
C TYR A 240 5.55 -6.68 19.07
N THR A 241 6.23 -6.06 18.12
CA THR A 241 5.92 -4.74 17.56
C THR A 241 5.62 -4.78 16.07
N ILE A 242 5.77 -5.95 15.44
CA ILE A 242 5.38 -6.22 14.06
C ILE A 242 4.31 -7.34 14.02
N PRO A 243 3.49 -7.39 12.97
CA PRO A 243 2.46 -8.43 12.80
C PRO A 243 3.02 -9.85 12.74
N ILE A 244 2.16 -10.82 13.05
CA ILE A 244 2.50 -12.25 13.07
C ILE A 244 1.79 -12.96 11.92
N VAL A 245 2.56 -13.73 11.15
CA VAL A 245 2.05 -14.71 10.19
C VAL A 245 2.09 -16.08 10.85
N SER A 246 0.92 -16.69 11.07
CA SER A 246 0.81 -18.05 11.59
C SER A 246 0.30 -18.99 10.50
N ILE A 247 1.10 -19.98 10.17
CA ILE A 247 0.78 -21.04 9.20
C ILE A 247 0.60 -22.34 9.97
N VAL A 248 -0.57 -22.96 9.85
CA VAL A 248 -0.91 -24.21 10.56
C VAL A 248 -1.37 -25.25 9.55
N GLY A 249 -0.76 -26.43 9.58
CA GLY A 249 -1.17 -27.54 8.74
C GLY A 249 -0.51 -28.85 9.16
N ASN A 250 -0.90 -29.94 8.51
CA ASN A 250 -0.40 -31.26 8.82
C ASN A 250 1.14 -31.26 8.80
N GLN A 251 1.78 -31.71 9.89
CA GLN A 251 3.24 -31.73 10.02
C GLN A 251 3.93 -32.43 8.84
N MET A 252 3.31 -33.46 8.25
CA MET A 252 3.83 -34.17 7.08
C MET A 252 3.99 -33.25 5.86
N TYR A 253 3.13 -32.24 5.69
CA TYR A 253 3.23 -31.28 4.58
C TYR A 253 4.48 -30.41 4.64
N PHE A 254 5.12 -30.30 5.81
CA PHE A 254 6.35 -29.53 5.96
C PHE A 254 7.58 -30.44 5.97
N SER A 255 7.55 -31.55 6.71
CA SER A 255 8.77 -32.30 7.03
C SER A 255 8.81 -33.75 6.52
N ASP A 256 7.77 -34.25 5.85
CA ASP A 256 7.81 -35.64 5.33
C ASP A 256 8.76 -35.78 4.12
N PRO A 257 9.63 -36.81 4.07
CA PRO A 257 10.58 -36.98 2.98
C PRO A 257 9.96 -37.14 1.57
N LYS A 258 8.70 -37.60 1.48
CA LYS A 258 8.01 -37.86 0.20
C LYS A 258 7.11 -36.72 -0.22
N ILE A 259 6.45 -36.05 0.73
CA ILE A 259 5.41 -35.04 0.46
C ILE A 259 5.68 -33.67 1.10
N GLY A 260 6.67 -33.55 1.97
CA GLY A 260 6.94 -32.33 2.73
C GLY A 260 7.67 -31.27 1.90
N ILE A 261 7.21 -30.02 1.98
CA ILE A 261 7.72 -28.91 1.17
C ILE A 261 8.99 -28.27 1.75
N ASP A 262 9.26 -28.42 3.05
CA ASP A 262 10.33 -27.76 3.81
C ASP A 262 11.40 -28.75 4.33
N CYS A 263 11.57 -29.90 3.66
CA CYS A 263 12.46 -30.97 4.11
C CYS A 263 13.95 -30.68 3.82
N ASN A 264 14.83 -31.06 4.75
CA ASN A 264 16.28 -30.92 4.64
C ASN A 264 16.92 -32.28 4.35
N GLY A 265 17.63 -32.42 3.22
CA GLY A 265 18.58 -33.53 3.02
C GLY A 265 18.00 -34.85 2.52
N ASP A 266 16.69 -35.06 2.62
CA ASP A 266 15.98 -36.34 2.55
C ASP A 266 14.81 -36.39 1.55
N GLY A 267 14.56 -35.29 0.84
CA GLY A 267 13.50 -35.21 -0.17
C GLY A 267 13.65 -36.29 -1.25
N THR A 268 12.80 -37.32 -1.21
CA THR A 268 12.90 -38.51 -2.07
C THR A 268 12.22 -38.33 -3.43
N ASN A 269 11.29 -37.38 -3.55
CA ASN A 269 10.48 -37.13 -4.75
C ASN A 269 10.69 -35.74 -5.35
N GLY A 270 11.74 -35.04 -4.93
CA GLY A 270 12.08 -33.72 -5.44
C GLY A 270 12.64 -33.73 -6.86
N LYS A 271 12.90 -32.54 -7.41
CA LYS A 271 13.66 -32.36 -8.65
C LYS A 271 14.99 -31.64 -8.40
N THR A 272 15.96 -31.84 -9.28
CA THR A 272 17.18 -31.02 -9.33
C THR A 272 16.85 -29.63 -9.88
N GLY A 273 17.71 -28.64 -9.64
CA GLY A 273 17.51 -27.28 -10.14
C GLY A 273 17.87 -26.20 -9.13
N ASN A 274 17.82 -24.94 -9.57
CA ASN A 274 18.06 -23.74 -8.73
C ASN A 274 19.39 -23.74 -7.97
N GLY A 275 20.43 -24.35 -8.55
CA GLY A 275 21.75 -24.48 -7.94
C GLY A 275 21.97 -25.74 -7.10
N GLN A 276 20.98 -26.64 -7.02
CA GLN A 276 21.11 -27.92 -6.32
C GLN A 276 21.20 -29.08 -7.32
N ASN A 277 22.30 -29.84 -7.22
CA ASN A 277 22.58 -31.01 -8.06
C ASN A 277 21.90 -32.30 -7.59
N GLN A 278 21.35 -32.28 -6.38
CA GLN A 278 20.58 -33.40 -5.83
C GLN A 278 19.09 -33.06 -5.89
N PRO A 279 18.20 -34.05 -6.10
CA PRO A 279 16.76 -33.86 -5.97
C PRO A 279 16.39 -33.26 -4.61
N ARG A 280 15.55 -32.23 -4.62
CA ARG A 280 15.08 -31.56 -3.40
C ARG A 280 13.59 -31.30 -3.47
N ASN A 281 12.86 -31.61 -2.40
CA ASN A 281 11.42 -31.39 -2.33
C ASN A 281 11.05 -29.91 -2.46
N TYR A 282 11.85 -29.00 -1.88
CA TYR A 282 11.67 -27.55 -2.03
C TYR A 282 11.90 -27.04 -3.46
N ASN A 283 12.35 -27.89 -4.40
CA ASN A 283 12.38 -27.55 -5.82
C ASN A 283 11.05 -27.82 -6.53
N MET A 284 10.12 -28.56 -5.93
CA MET A 284 8.83 -28.90 -6.52
C MET A 284 7.85 -27.73 -6.46
N ASP A 285 7.02 -27.60 -7.50
CA ASP A 285 5.99 -26.56 -7.62
C ASP A 285 4.63 -27.02 -7.08
N TRP A 286 4.65 -27.99 -6.16
CA TRP A 286 3.46 -28.55 -5.51
C TRP A 286 2.90 -27.63 -4.41
N ASP A 287 1.61 -27.78 -4.16
CA ASP A 287 0.88 -27.02 -3.14
C ASP A 287 0.50 -27.92 -1.95
N ARG A 288 0.43 -27.32 -0.76
CA ARG A 288 -0.11 -27.98 0.44
C ARG A 288 -1.23 -27.15 1.06
N PRO A 289 -2.39 -27.75 1.38
CA PRO A 289 -3.45 -27.05 2.07
C PRO A 289 -3.04 -26.81 3.53
N VAL A 290 -3.10 -25.55 3.94
CA VAL A 290 -2.80 -25.08 5.30
C VAL A 290 -3.77 -23.97 5.66
N ASN A 291 -3.89 -23.68 6.95
CA ASN A 291 -4.49 -22.45 7.41
C ASN A 291 -3.44 -21.34 7.54
N PHE A 292 -3.80 -20.13 7.14
CA PHE A 292 -3.03 -18.91 7.34
C PHE A 292 -3.82 -17.94 8.21
N SER A 293 -3.21 -17.48 9.30
CA SER A 293 -3.69 -16.38 10.14
C SER A 293 -2.73 -15.19 10.11
N TYR A 294 -3.27 -13.98 10.03
CA TYR A 294 -2.54 -12.72 10.25
C TYR A 294 -3.00 -12.11 11.57
N ILE A 295 -2.06 -11.88 12.48
CA ILE A 295 -2.35 -11.49 13.87
C ILE A 295 -1.61 -10.18 14.16
N SER A 296 -2.36 -9.17 14.59
CA SER A 296 -1.79 -7.94 15.15
C SER A 296 -1.33 -8.19 16.59
N PRO A 297 -0.17 -7.62 17.00
CA PRO A 297 0.28 -7.70 18.39
C PRO A 297 -0.68 -7.08 19.40
N THR A 298 -1.53 -6.14 18.96
CA THR A 298 -2.43 -5.36 19.82
C THR A 298 -3.89 -5.77 19.68
N GLU A 299 -4.34 -6.10 18.47
CA GLU A 299 -5.75 -6.37 18.18
C GLU A 299 -6.08 -7.87 18.08
N GLY A 300 -5.06 -8.73 18.08
CA GLY A 300 -5.24 -10.16 17.86
C GLY A 300 -5.46 -10.49 16.38
N MET A 301 -6.23 -11.54 16.09
CA MET A 301 -6.44 -12.05 14.74
C MET A 301 -7.19 -11.05 13.85
N LEU A 302 -6.55 -10.64 12.75
CA LEU A 302 -7.11 -9.74 11.75
C LEU A 302 -7.57 -10.47 10.47
N PHE A 303 -6.96 -11.62 10.16
CA PHE A 303 -7.31 -12.45 9.02
C PHE A 303 -7.10 -13.93 9.34
N ASN A 304 -7.95 -14.82 8.82
CA ASN A 304 -7.80 -16.28 8.95
C ASN A 304 -8.50 -17.01 7.79
N GLN A 305 -7.74 -17.79 7.00
CA GLN A 305 -8.26 -18.52 5.86
C GLN A 305 -7.44 -19.78 5.55
N ASP A 306 -8.08 -20.82 5.01
CA ASP A 306 -7.37 -21.94 4.39
C ASP A 306 -6.80 -21.51 3.01
N VAL A 307 -5.53 -21.82 2.78
CA VAL A 307 -4.78 -21.46 1.58
C VAL A 307 -3.91 -22.63 1.13
N ASN A 308 -3.45 -22.57 -0.11
CA ASN A 308 -2.35 -23.41 -0.56
C ASN A 308 -1.02 -22.71 -0.23
N VAL A 309 -0.08 -23.46 0.37
CA VAL A 309 1.30 -23.01 0.57
C VAL A 309 2.25 -23.76 -0.34
N SER A 310 3.22 -23.03 -0.90
CA SER A 310 4.33 -23.61 -1.67
C SER A 310 5.65 -22.89 -1.38
N ILE A 311 6.79 -23.55 -1.58
CA ILE A 311 8.09 -22.89 -1.48
C ILE A 311 8.29 -21.91 -2.65
N SER A 312 9.00 -20.81 -2.40
CA SER A 312 9.32 -19.75 -3.36
C SER A 312 10.82 -19.45 -3.42
N GLY A 313 11.22 -18.72 -4.46
CA GLY A 313 12.59 -18.25 -4.68
C GLY A 313 13.37 -19.08 -5.69
N GLY A 314 14.47 -18.54 -6.22
CA GLY A 314 15.44 -19.28 -7.04
C GLY A 314 16.42 -20.00 -6.14
N TRP A 315 17.64 -19.47 -5.99
CA TRP A 315 18.67 -19.97 -5.07
C TRP A 315 18.30 -19.89 -3.59
N THR A 316 17.44 -18.94 -3.22
CA THR A 316 17.07 -18.65 -1.83
C THR A 316 16.14 -19.69 -1.22
N ARG A 317 15.47 -20.53 -2.03
CA ARG A 317 14.64 -21.65 -1.58
C ARG A 317 15.43 -22.71 -0.80
N ALA A 318 16.75 -22.75 -0.96
CA ALA A 318 17.63 -23.66 -0.25
C ALA A 318 18.02 -23.14 1.16
N VAL A 319 17.63 -21.91 1.52
CA VAL A 319 17.99 -21.25 2.79
C VAL A 319 16.82 -21.34 3.76
N SER A 320 17.08 -21.79 4.98
CA SER A 320 16.11 -21.76 6.06
C SER A 320 16.25 -20.46 6.87
N PRO A 321 15.14 -19.80 7.29
CA PRO A 321 13.75 -20.10 6.92
C PRO A 321 13.51 -19.91 5.42
N ARG A 322 12.72 -20.79 4.81
CA ARG A 322 12.43 -20.75 3.38
C ARG A 322 11.35 -19.73 3.07
N SER A 323 11.44 -19.10 1.91
CA SER A 323 10.36 -18.23 1.42
C SER A 323 9.16 -19.07 1.00
N MET A 324 7.94 -18.62 1.31
CA MET A 324 6.69 -19.33 1.02
C MET A 324 5.68 -18.44 0.29
N LYS A 325 4.96 -18.99 -0.68
CA LYS A 325 3.77 -18.36 -1.27
C LYS A 325 2.54 -18.87 -0.55
N LEU A 326 1.64 -17.96 -0.16
CA LEU A 326 0.32 -18.23 0.37
C LEU A 326 -0.69 -17.89 -0.72
N LYS A 327 -1.45 -18.88 -1.22
CA LYS A 327 -2.32 -18.75 -2.39
C LYS A 327 -3.75 -19.04 -2.00
N SER A 328 -4.65 -18.07 -2.17
CA SER A 328 -6.08 -18.32 -2.12
C SER A 328 -6.49 -19.22 -3.29
N ASN A 329 -7.56 -19.99 -3.10
CA ASN A 329 -8.01 -20.94 -4.11
C ASN A 329 -9.46 -21.36 -3.87
N LYS A 330 -10.27 -21.42 -4.93
CA LYS A 330 -11.68 -21.86 -4.87
C LYS A 330 -11.89 -23.24 -4.21
N VAL A 331 -10.87 -24.11 -4.17
CA VAL A 331 -10.96 -25.42 -3.47
C VAL A 331 -11.26 -25.29 -1.96
N PHE A 332 -11.07 -24.10 -1.38
CA PHE A 332 -11.41 -23.78 0.00
C PHE A 332 -12.75 -23.04 0.06
N ASP A 333 -13.83 -23.75 -0.30
CA ASP A 333 -15.22 -23.25 -0.22
C ASP A 333 -15.45 -21.94 -1.01
N GLY A 334 -14.82 -21.83 -2.19
CA GLY A 334 -14.95 -20.68 -3.10
C GLY A 334 -14.06 -19.48 -2.78
N LEU A 335 -13.26 -19.52 -1.71
CA LEU A 335 -12.41 -18.40 -1.27
C LEU A 335 -11.17 -18.22 -2.17
N ASN A 336 -11.32 -17.43 -3.24
CA ASN A 336 -10.28 -17.22 -4.25
C ASN A 336 -9.43 -15.95 -4.05
N HIS A 337 -9.59 -15.23 -2.94
CA HIS A 337 -8.83 -14.02 -2.61
C HIS A 337 -8.40 -14.00 -1.14
N LEU A 338 -7.52 -13.06 -0.80
CA LEU A 338 -7.05 -12.76 0.55
C LEU A 338 -7.56 -11.37 0.92
N ASP A 339 -8.78 -11.36 1.44
CA ASP A 339 -9.59 -10.16 1.64
C ASP A 339 -9.20 -9.44 2.96
N TYR A 340 -8.02 -8.83 2.95
CA TYR A 340 -7.51 -7.98 4.04
C TYR A 340 -6.45 -6.98 3.52
N PRO A 341 -6.40 -5.73 4.02
CA PRO A 341 -5.43 -4.72 3.57
C PRO A 341 -4.05 -4.94 4.22
N PHE A 342 -3.27 -5.90 3.70
CA PHE A 342 -1.97 -6.27 4.29
C PHE A 342 -0.89 -5.17 4.20
N PHE A 343 -1.02 -4.22 3.27
CA PHE A 343 0.01 -3.23 2.97
C PHE A 343 -0.50 -1.81 3.28
N PRO A 344 0.02 -1.14 4.32
CA PRO A 344 -0.48 0.17 4.74
C PRO A 344 -0.43 1.24 3.64
N GLN A 345 0.54 1.15 2.72
CA GLN A 345 0.68 2.09 1.60
C GLN A 345 -0.27 1.79 0.43
N LYS A 346 -0.96 0.65 0.44
CA LYS A 346 -1.91 0.21 -0.61
C LYS A 346 -3.14 -0.46 0.03
N PRO A 347 -3.95 0.27 0.82
CA PRO A 347 -5.03 -0.36 1.61
C PRO A 347 -6.23 -0.82 0.78
N TYR A 348 -6.35 -0.40 -0.50
CA TYR A 348 -7.50 -0.70 -1.35
C TYR A 348 -7.22 -1.76 -2.43
N ILE A 349 -6.07 -2.45 -2.38
CA ILE A 349 -5.78 -3.53 -3.35
C ILE A 349 -6.28 -4.88 -2.84
N ARG A 350 -6.55 -5.79 -3.77
CA ARG A 350 -7.00 -7.16 -3.46
C ARG A 350 -6.02 -8.19 -3.99
N SER A 351 -5.51 -9.03 -3.10
CA SER A 351 -4.48 -10.02 -3.44
C SER A 351 -5.05 -11.43 -3.56
N LYS A 352 -4.57 -12.20 -4.56
CA LYS A 352 -4.78 -13.66 -4.66
C LYS A 352 -3.62 -14.46 -4.05
N VAL A 353 -2.45 -13.83 -3.91
CA VAL A 353 -1.22 -14.46 -3.45
C VAL A 353 -0.46 -13.48 -2.56
N LEU A 354 0.11 -13.97 -1.47
CA LEU A 354 1.12 -13.26 -0.68
C LEU A 354 2.43 -14.06 -0.67
N LEU A 355 3.55 -13.36 -0.53
CA LEU A 355 4.88 -13.96 -0.42
C LEU A 355 5.45 -13.67 0.97
N VAL A 356 5.77 -14.69 1.75
CA VAL A 356 6.58 -14.56 2.97
C VAL A 356 8.03 -14.82 2.56
N ARG A 357 8.86 -13.77 2.51
CA ARG A 357 10.21 -13.80 1.96
C ARG A 357 11.28 -13.75 3.05
N ASN A 358 12.32 -14.56 2.89
CA ASN A 358 13.43 -14.68 3.85
C ASN A 358 14.54 -13.62 3.75
N GLY A 359 14.35 -12.58 2.92
CA GLY A 359 15.30 -11.48 2.75
C GLY A 359 16.51 -11.77 1.86
N GLY A 360 16.55 -12.90 1.17
CA GLY A 360 17.49 -13.14 0.08
C GLY A 360 18.97 -13.08 0.50
N ASN A 361 19.77 -12.29 -0.22
CA ASN A 361 21.20 -12.17 0.05
C ASN A 361 21.51 -11.30 1.27
N ASP A 362 20.69 -10.29 1.58
CA ASP A 362 20.81 -9.48 2.81
C ASP A 362 20.83 -10.39 4.06
N ALA A 363 20.02 -11.44 4.05
CA ALA A 363 19.97 -12.43 5.12
C ALA A 363 21.27 -13.21 5.27
N ARG A 364 21.97 -13.50 4.17
CA ARG A 364 23.21 -14.28 4.17
C ARG A 364 24.43 -13.44 4.52
N GLU A 365 24.49 -12.20 4.04
CA GLU A 365 25.69 -11.37 4.11
C GLU A 365 25.70 -10.40 5.28
N HIS A 366 24.54 -9.82 5.57
CA HIS A 366 24.39 -8.81 6.61
C HIS A 366 23.75 -9.40 7.87
N HIS A 367 23.31 -10.66 7.82
CA HIS A 367 22.48 -11.26 8.86
C HIS A 367 21.27 -10.36 9.18
N ALA A 368 20.68 -9.77 8.12
CA ALA A 368 19.56 -8.84 8.20
C ALA A 368 18.53 -9.15 7.08
N ARG A 369 17.28 -8.71 7.24
CA ARG A 369 16.21 -8.91 6.22
C ARG A 369 15.51 -7.58 5.94
N PHE A 370 16.32 -6.55 5.82
CA PHE A 370 15.99 -5.17 6.11
C PHE A 370 16.22 -4.21 4.95
N THR A 371 17.28 -4.44 4.16
CA THR A 371 17.71 -3.49 3.11
C THR A 371 16.61 -3.26 2.08
N ASP A 372 16.09 -4.34 1.51
CA ASP A 372 15.01 -4.28 0.53
C ASP A 372 13.74 -3.60 1.09
N PRO A 373 13.18 -4.01 2.26
CA PRO A 373 12.06 -3.28 2.86
C PRO A 373 12.30 -1.80 3.15
N ALA A 374 13.50 -1.42 3.58
CA ALA A 374 13.81 -0.02 3.87
C ALA A 374 13.78 0.83 2.60
N LEU A 375 14.43 0.36 1.53
CA LEU A 375 14.47 1.08 0.25
C LEU A 375 13.09 1.13 -0.41
N THR A 376 12.35 0.02 -0.41
CA THR A 376 10.97 -0.04 -0.88
C THR A 376 10.09 0.99 -0.15
N THR A 377 10.22 1.10 1.17
CA THR A 377 9.43 2.04 1.97
C THR A 377 9.79 3.50 1.67
N ILE A 378 11.07 3.81 1.48
CA ILE A 378 11.53 5.16 1.08
C ILE A 378 10.90 5.56 -0.26
N ILE A 379 10.94 4.66 -1.24
CA ILE A 379 10.38 4.90 -2.58
C ILE A 379 8.86 5.10 -2.47
N GLN A 380 8.13 4.19 -1.81
CA GLN A 380 6.67 4.26 -1.71
C GLN A 380 6.17 5.50 -0.98
N ARG A 381 6.82 5.91 0.13
CA ARG A 381 6.44 7.11 0.87
C ARG A 381 6.70 8.40 0.09
N SER A 382 7.58 8.38 -0.91
CA SER A 382 7.86 9.56 -1.74
C SER A 382 6.72 9.94 -2.68
N GLY A 383 5.81 9.01 -2.97
CA GLY A 383 4.67 9.26 -3.84
C GLY A 383 5.03 9.50 -5.31
N ILE A 384 6.23 9.12 -5.75
CA ILE A 384 6.58 9.11 -7.17
C ILE A 384 5.80 8.01 -7.91
N ASP A 385 5.50 8.22 -9.19
CA ASP A 385 4.88 7.20 -10.04
C ASP A 385 5.90 6.11 -10.39
N LEU A 386 5.89 5.03 -9.60
CA LEU A 386 6.73 3.86 -9.78
C LEU A 386 6.05 2.63 -9.18
N ASP A 387 5.94 1.55 -9.95
CA ASP A 387 5.42 0.28 -9.43
C ASP A 387 6.49 -0.40 -8.58
N VAL A 388 6.23 -0.48 -7.27
CA VAL A 388 7.14 -1.11 -6.28
C VAL A 388 6.41 -2.23 -5.55
N GLN A 389 7.08 -3.36 -5.36
CA GLN A 389 6.56 -4.50 -4.57
C GLN A 389 6.47 -4.13 -3.07
N SER A 390 5.28 -3.82 -2.57
CA SER A 390 5.06 -3.50 -1.15
C SER A 390 5.45 -4.67 -0.24
N THR A 391 5.88 -4.29 0.97
CA THR A 391 6.33 -5.22 1.99
C THR A 391 5.99 -4.73 3.39
N VAL A 392 5.79 -5.67 4.31
CA VAL A 392 5.67 -5.44 5.76
C VAL A 392 6.51 -6.51 6.47
N GLN A 393 7.28 -6.12 7.47
CA GLN A 393 8.03 -7.06 8.31
C GLN A 393 7.05 -7.84 9.20
N VAL A 394 7.23 -9.14 9.30
CA VAL A 394 6.36 -10.04 10.06
C VAL A 394 7.16 -11.06 10.85
N ALA A 395 6.64 -11.49 11.99
CA ALA A 395 7.14 -12.68 12.70
C ALA A 395 6.42 -13.93 12.16
N GLU A 396 7.15 -14.89 11.60
CA GLU A 396 6.56 -16.12 11.09
C GLU A 396 6.54 -17.22 12.16
N PHE A 397 5.39 -17.90 12.28
CA PHE A 397 5.21 -19.12 13.03
C PHE A 397 4.63 -20.21 12.12
N VAL A 398 5.27 -21.39 12.11
CA VAL A 398 4.73 -22.59 11.44
C VAL A 398 4.44 -23.64 12.50
N ASN A 399 3.19 -24.10 12.58
CA ASN A 399 2.70 -25.01 13.62
C ASN A 399 3.11 -24.55 15.04
N GLY A 400 2.95 -23.26 15.33
CA GLY A 400 3.23 -22.65 16.64
C GLY A 400 4.72 -22.53 16.97
N LYS A 401 5.63 -22.88 16.05
CA LYS A 401 7.07 -22.70 16.21
C LYS A 401 7.50 -21.45 15.47
N PHE A 402 8.14 -20.53 16.19
CA PHE A 402 8.77 -19.36 15.60
C PHE A 402 9.81 -19.79 14.55
N LYS A 403 9.76 -19.17 13.38
CA LYS A 403 10.66 -19.44 12.26
C LYS A 403 11.64 -18.29 12.03
N GLY A 404 11.19 -17.05 12.18
CA GLY A 404 12.04 -15.88 12.05
C GLY A 404 11.24 -14.62 11.74
N ILE A 405 11.92 -13.48 11.74
CA ILE A 405 11.38 -12.22 11.25
C ILE A 405 11.55 -12.21 9.73
N LEU A 406 10.46 -12.24 8.97
CA LEU A 406 10.48 -12.32 7.51
C LEU A 406 9.74 -11.12 6.90
N ASN A 407 9.69 -11.06 5.58
CA ASN A 407 9.03 -9.98 4.84
C ASN A 407 7.77 -10.51 4.17
N LEU A 408 6.59 -10.11 4.64
CA LEU A 408 5.34 -10.33 3.92
C LEU A 408 5.26 -9.35 2.76
N ARG A 409 5.03 -9.84 1.55
CA ARG A 409 5.14 -9.08 0.32
C ARG A 409 3.98 -9.31 -0.61
N GLU A 410 3.71 -8.30 -1.43
CA GLU A 410 2.94 -8.47 -2.67
C GLU A 410 3.57 -9.59 -3.52
N PRO A 411 2.79 -10.25 -4.37
CA PRO A 411 3.36 -11.17 -5.34
C PRO A 411 4.27 -10.41 -6.31
N ASN A 412 5.21 -11.10 -6.96
CA ASN A 412 6.10 -10.52 -7.97
C ASN A 412 5.90 -11.17 -9.35
N ASN A 413 4.66 -11.49 -9.72
CA ASN A 413 4.30 -12.11 -10.99
C ASN A 413 3.10 -11.41 -11.61
N ASP A 414 2.44 -12.04 -12.58
CA ASP A 414 1.13 -11.65 -13.13
C ASP A 414 0.11 -11.18 -12.06
N LYS A 415 0.11 -11.79 -10.87
CA LYS A 415 -0.78 -11.39 -9.77
C LYS A 415 -0.48 -10.01 -9.18
N PHE A 416 0.71 -9.45 -9.43
CA PHE A 416 1.03 -8.06 -9.10
C PHE A 416 0.24 -7.09 -9.98
N ALA A 417 0.22 -7.35 -11.30
CA ALA A 417 -0.53 -6.53 -12.26
C ALA A 417 -2.04 -6.59 -11.99
N TYR A 418 -2.56 -7.78 -11.66
CA TYR A 418 -3.94 -7.92 -11.19
C TYR A 418 -4.23 -7.03 -9.97
N ALA A 419 -3.40 -7.12 -8.93
CA ALA A 419 -3.66 -6.40 -7.67
C ALA A 419 -3.53 -4.88 -7.79
N ASN A 420 -2.62 -4.39 -8.64
CA ASN A 420 -2.31 -2.95 -8.75
C ASN A 420 -2.99 -2.26 -9.92
N TRP A 421 -3.44 -3.00 -10.94
CA TRP A 421 -3.98 -2.45 -12.19
C TRP A 421 -5.24 -3.15 -12.69
N GLY A 422 -5.69 -4.22 -12.02
CA GLY A 422 -6.88 -4.97 -12.42
C GLY A 422 -6.68 -5.83 -13.68
N TYR A 423 -5.44 -6.01 -14.14
CA TYR A 423 -5.14 -6.78 -15.35
C TYR A 423 -5.21 -8.28 -15.05
N ASP A 424 -6.17 -8.98 -15.64
CA ASP A 424 -6.24 -10.44 -15.60
C ASP A 424 -5.24 -11.07 -16.59
N ASP A 425 -4.97 -12.37 -16.40
CA ASP A 425 -3.88 -13.06 -17.09
C ASP A 425 -4.03 -13.07 -18.62
N ASP A 426 -5.26 -13.14 -19.14
CA ASP A 426 -5.55 -13.20 -20.58
C ASP A 426 -5.45 -11.86 -21.30
N GLU A 427 -5.37 -10.75 -20.54
CA GLU A 427 -5.27 -9.39 -21.05
C GLU A 427 -3.85 -8.81 -21.00
N LEU A 428 -2.87 -9.59 -20.50
CA LEU A 428 -1.56 -9.10 -20.12
C LEU A 428 -0.43 -9.66 -21.01
N ASP A 429 0.48 -8.78 -21.41
CA ASP A 429 1.82 -9.17 -21.83
C ASP A 429 2.81 -8.88 -20.70
N ALA A 430 3.60 -9.87 -20.28
CA ALA A 430 4.54 -9.73 -19.18
C ALA A 430 5.85 -10.48 -19.41
N PHE A 431 6.96 -9.88 -18.99
CA PHE A 431 8.29 -10.48 -19.04
C PHE A 431 9.03 -10.35 -17.72
N GLU A 432 10.00 -11.23 -17.51
CA GLU A 432 10.98 -11.16 -16.43
C GLU A 432 12.34 -11.57 -16.96
N ASN A 433 13.33 -10.70 -16.74
CA ASN A 433 14.67 -10.78 -17.29
C ASN A 433 14.60 -11.02 -18.81
N LYS A 434 15.14 -12.14 -19.29
CA LYS A 434 15.12 -12.54 -20.72
C LYS A 434 13.96 -13.46 -21.09
N THR A 435 13.01 -13.71 -20.18
CA THR A 435 11.92 -14.69 -20.36
C THR A 435 10.55 -14.04 -20.39
N PHE A 436 9.73 -14.46 -21.35
CA PHE A 436 8.33 -14.08 -21.37
C PHE A 436 7.53 -14.96 -20.41
N LYS A 437 6.64 -14.34 -19.64
CA LYS A 437 5.89 -15.00 -18.56
C LYS A 437 4.42 -15.16 -18.88
N ASN A 438 3.84 -14.22 -19.62
CA ASN A 438 2.45 -14.25 -20.02
C ASN A 438 2.25 -13.44 -21.31
N GLY A 439 1.37 -13.89 -22.21
CA GLY A 439 1.14 -13.27 -23.51
C GLY A 439 2.22 -13.56 -24.55
N ASP A 440 2.47 -12.60 -25.46
CA ASP A 440 3.54 -12.64 -26.47
C ASP A 440 4.39 -11.37 -26.42
N ASN A 441 5.58 -11.39 -27.05
CA ASN A 441 6.54 -10.29 -26.95
C ASN A 441 6.59 -9.38 -28.18
N GLU A 442 5.58 -9.40 -29.05
CA GLU A 442 5.61 -8.65 -30.31
C GLU A 442 5.70 -7.15 -30.04
N ALA A 443 4.88 -6.63 -29.12
CA ALA A 443 4.90 -5.20 -28.76
C ALA A 443 6.22 -4.76 -28.12
N TYR A 444 6.81 -5.58 -27.26
CA TYR A 444 8.10 -5.25 -26.62
C TYR A 444 9.25 -5.26 -27.63
N ARG A 445 9.26 -6.23 -28.56
CA ARG A 445 10.24 -6.26 -29.67
C ARG A 445 10.09 -5.04 -30.56
N HIS A 446 8.85 -4.69 -30.92
CA HIS A 446 8.56 -3.50 -31.73
C HIS A 446 9.06 -2.22 -31.03
N LEU A 447 8.76 -2.04 -29.75
CA LEU A 447 9.27 -0.94 -28.92
C LEU A 447 10.81 -0.85 -28.97
N CYS A 448 11.50 -1.98 -28.76
CA CYS A 448 12.95 -2.03 -28.83
C CYS A 448 13.49 -1.69 -30.24
N ASP A 449 12.82 -2.16 -31.30
CA ASP A 449 13.24 -1.93 -32.68
C ASP A 449 13.06 -0.47 -33.12
N ILE A 450 11.91 0.16 -32.84
CA ILE A 450 11.68 1.57 -33.19
C ILE A 450 12.63 2.50 -32.42
N SER A 451 13.01 2.15 -31.18
CA SER A 451 13.92 2.97 -30.37
C SER A 451 15.27 3.23 -31.05
N LYS A 452 15.73 2.33 -31.93
CA LYS A 452 17.00 2.49 -32.68
C LYS A 452 17.00 3.76 -33.54
N ASN A 453 15.82 4.24 -33.91
CA ASN A 453 15.58 5.40 -34.75
C ASN A 453 14.93 6.57 -34.00
N ILE A 454 15.16 6.70 -32.68
CA ILE A 454 14.41 7.63 -31.81
C ILE A 454 14.36 9.10 -32.26
N ASN A 455 15.34 9.56 -33.04
CA ASN A 455 15.41 10.93 -33.54
C ASN A 455 14.69 11.14 -34.89
N GLN A 456 14.06 10.10 -35.45
CA GLN A 456 13.17 10.24 -36.59
C GLN A 456 11.81 10.80 -36.14
N GLN A 457 11.23 11.67 -36.97
CA GLN A 457 9.95 12.32 -36.68
C GLN A 457 8.86 11.30 -36.34
N GLY A 458 8.12 11.52 -35.24
CA GLY A 458 7.00 10.68 -34.81
C GLY A 458 7.40 9.42 -34.02
N VAL A 459 8.66 8.97 -34.08
CA VAL A 459 9.08 7.74 -33.37
C VAL A 459 9.01 7.90 -31.85
N TYR A 460 9.37 9.06 -31.31
CA TYR A 460 9.24 9.30 -29.87
C TYR A 460 7.78 9.31 -29.39
N ASP A 461 6.85 9.80 -30.21
CA ASP A 461 5.42 9.73 -29.92
C ASP A 461 4.88 8.30 -29.98
N GLU A 462 5.35 7.51 -30.95
CA GLU A 462 5.04 6.07 -31.02
C GLU A 462 5.57 5.31 -29.80
N VAL A 463 6.80 5.61 -29.34
CA VAL A 463 7.36 5.05 -28.11
C VAL A 463 6.46 5.37 -26.90
N LYS A 464 6.01 6.63 -26.75
CA LYS A 464 5.09 7.03 -25.67
C LYS A 464 3.74 6.32 -25.70
N SER A 465 3.33 5.79 -26.86
CA SER A 465 2.12 4.96 -26.96
C SER A 465 2.32 3.51 -26.50
N LEU A 466 3.58 3.06 -26.38
CA LEU A 466 3.96 1.68 -26.03
C LEU A 466 4.69 1.56 -24.70
N LEU A 467 5.15 2.67 -24.14
CA LEU A 467 5.94 2.74 -22.91
C LEU A 467 5.42 3.89 -22.07
N ASP A 468 5.12 3.61 -20.80
CA ASP A 468 4.91 4.68 -19.84
C ASP A 468 6.25 5.39 -19.56
N ILE A 469 6.53 6.44 -20.32
CA ILE A 469 7.83 7.14 -20.28
C ILE A 469 8.12 7.78 -18.91
N ASP A 470 7.09 8.16 -18.16
CA ASP A 470 7.25 8.84 -16.87
C ASP A 470 7.64 7.83 -15.78
N GLU A 471 6.92 6.71 -15.73
CA GLU A 471 7.24 5.57 -14.86
C GLU A 471 8.61 5.00 -15.22
N PHE A 472 8.90 4.78 -16.51
CA PHE A 472 10.17 4.21 -16.95
C PHE A 472 11.37 5.09 -16.56
N ILE A 473 11.23 6.41 -16.64
CA ILE A 473 12.27 7.35 -16.20
C ILE A 473 12.46 7.26 -14.67
N ASN A 474 11.39 7.18 -13.88
CA ASN A 474 11.47 6.98 -12.43
C ASN A 474 12.14 5.65 -12.08
N TYR A 475 11.73 4.55 -12.73
CA TYR A 475 12.30 3.21 -12.56
C TYR A 475 13.81 3.21 -12.81
N MET A 476 14.24 3.72 -13.98
CA MET A 476 15.66 3.79 -14.33
C MET A 476 16.42 4.70 -13.36
N ALA A 477 15.85 5.84 -12.96
CA ALA A 477 16.50 6.76 -12.04
C ALA A 477 16.72 6.14 -10.65
N VAL A 478 15.72 5.42 -10.13
CA VAL A 478 15.79 4.74 -8.83
C VAL A 478 16.82 3.60 -8.87
N GLU A 479 16.73 2.65 -9.81
CA GLU A 479 17.65 1.51 -9.90
C GLU A 479 19.12 1.95 -10.08
N ILE A 480 19.35 2.98 -10.90
CA ILE A 480 20.70 3.54 -11.09
C ILE A 480 21.17 4.24 -9.80
N TYR A 481 20.34 5.05 -9.15
CA TYR A 481 20.77 5.80 -7.97
C TYR A 481 21.08 4.87 -6.79
N ILE A 482 20.24 3.86 -6.55
CA ILE A 482 20.49 2.88 -5.48
C ILE A 482 21.62 1.92 -5.85
N GLY A 483 22.02 1.86 -7.13
CA GLY A 483 23.15 1.07 -7.61
C GLY A 483 22.98 -0.42 -7.35
N ASN A 484 21.80 -0.97 -7.68
CA ASN A 484 21.49 -2.38 -7.49
C ASN A 484 22.43 -3.28 -8.30
N ASP A 485 23.24 -4.09 -7.61
CA ASP A 485 24.30 -4.87 -8.27
C ASP A 485 23.78 -6.13 -8.99
N ASP A 486 22.57 -6.59 -8.69
CA ASP A 486 21.96 -7.74 -9.39
C ASP A 486 21.13 -7.31 -10.62
N TRP A 487 20.91 -6.01 -10.80
CA TRP A 487 20.21 -5.41 -11.94
C TRP A 487 21.22 -4.85 -12.96
N PRO A 488 21.03 -4.91 -14.30
CA PRO A 488 19.78 -5.17 -15.03
C PRO A 488 19.68 -6.55 -15.69
N GLU A 489 20.66 -7.45 -15.50
CA GLU A 489 20.57 -8.80 -16.06
C GLU A 489 19.54 -9.67 -15.32
N ASN A 490 19.40 -9.41 -14.02
CA ASN A 490 18.34 -9.92 -13.16
C ASN A 490 17.47 -8.77 -12.65
N ASN A 491 16.40 -9.11 -11.91
CA ASN A 491 15.49 -8.18 -11.25
C ASN A 491 14.85 -7.14 -12.20
N ALA A 492 14.72 -7.48 -13.48
CA ALA A 492 14.01 -6.67 -14.46
C ALA A 492 12.68 -7.33 -14.80
N LYS A 493 11.57 -6.62 -14.57
CA LYS A 493 10.21 -7.10 -14.86
C LYS A 493 9.39 -5.97 -15.42
N GLY A 494 8.58 -6.28 -16.42
CA GLY A 494 7.62 -5.33 -16.98
C GLY A 494 6.36 -6.03 -17.49
N TYR A 495 5.30 -5.25 -17.57
CA TYR A 495 4.01 -5.69 -18.07
C TYR A 495 3.27 -4.56 -18.78
N ARG A 496 2.31 -4.91 -19.63
CA ARG A 496 1.34 -3.97 -20.22
C ARG A 496 -0.04 -4.62 -20.31
N SER A 497 -1.09 -3.81 -20.27
CA SER A 497 -2.39 -4.28 -20.77
C SER A 497 -2.34 -4.33 -22.29
N ARG A 498 -2.98 -5.36 -22.87
CA ARG A 498 -3.22 -5.43 -24.32
C ARG A 498 -4.24 -4.39 -24.79
N ASN A 499 -5.01 -3.81 -23.87
CA ASN A 499 -5.99 -2.76 -24.12
C ASN A 499 -5.36 -1.35 -24.09
N ASP A 500 -4.53 -1.03 -23.08
CA ASP A 500 -3.91 0.30 -22.91
C ASP A 500 -2.62 0.51 -23.72
N GLY A 501 -1.92 -0.57 -24.07
CA GLY A 501 -0.72 -0.60 -24.87
C GLY A 501 0.62 -0.31 -24.18
N ARG A 502 0.67 0.24 -22.96
CA ARG A 502 1.91 0.83 -22.39
C ARG A 502 2.61 -0.07 -21.38
N PHE A 503 3.89 -0.37 -21.63
CA PHE A 503 4.73 -1.08 -20.68
C PHE A 503 5.05 -0.22 -19.45
N ARG A 504 4.91 -0.85 -18.28
CA ARG A 504 5.38 -0.37 -16.97
C ARG A 504 6.33 -1.37 -16.34
N PHE A 505 7.22 -0.92 -15.46
CA PHE A 505 8.27 -1.72 -14.85
C PHE A 505 8.07 -1.85 -13.34
N VAL A 506 8.52 -2.97 -12.77
CA VAL A 506 8.41 -3.21 -11.32
C VAL A 506 9.77 -3.13 -10.66
N CYS A 507 9.89 -2.29 -9.65
CA CYS A 507 11.03 -2.28 -8.74
C CYS A 507 10.82 -3.33 -7.64
N PHE A 508 11.71 -4.32 -7.59
CA PHE A 508 11.67 -5.43 -6.63
C PHE A 508 13.07 -6.01 -6.41
N ASP A 509 13.24 -6.75 -5.32
CA ASP A 509 14.49 -7.42 -4.97
C ASP A 509 15.70 -6.48 -4.88
N LEU A 510 15.62 -5.57 -3.90
CA LEU A 510 16.61 -4.52 -3.66
C LEU A 510 17.62 -4.89 -2.57
N ASP A 511 17.81 -6.18 -2.30
CA ASP A 511 18.68 -6.65 -1.21
C ASP A 511 20.18 -6.45 -1.50
N TYR A 512 20.54 -6.22 -2.77
CA TYR A 512 21.87 -5.87 -3.26
C TYR A 512 22.03 -4.38 -3.69
N ALA A 513 21.06 -3.55 -3.35
CA ALA A 513 21.17 -2.11 -3.52
C ALA A 513 22.04 -1.46 -2.42
N PHE A 514 22.65 -0.32 -2.74
CA PHE A 514 23.62 0.39 -1.89
C PHE A 514 24.84 -0.45 -1.45
N HIS A 515 25.12 -1.54 -2.17
CA HIS A 515 26.27 -2.40 -1.95
C HIS A 515 27.60 -1.66 -2.28
N PRO A 516 28.74 -1.98 -1.62
CA PRO A 516 30.06 -1.46 -1.97
C PRO A 516 30.48 -1.60 -3.45
N TRP A 517 29.99 -2.63 -4.14
CA TRP A 517 30.24 -2.88 -5.57
C TRP A 517 29.08 -2.42 -6.47
N GLY A 518 28.13 -1.67 -5.91
CA GLY A 518 26.93 -1.23 -6.61
C GLY A 518 27.24 -0.60 -7.96
N ARG A 519 26.42 -0.94 -8.95
CA ARG A 519 26.62 -0.50 -10.34
C ARG A 519 26.38 1.00 -10.45
N THR A 520 27.18 1.66 -11.29
CA THR A 520 26.98 3.06 -11.63
C THR A 520 26.29 3.15 -12.99
N ILE A 521 25.82 4.34 -13.37
CA ILE A 521 25.24 4.56 -14.70
C ILE A 521 26.16 4.11 -15.86
N SER A 522 27.49 4.23 -15.68
CA SER A 522 28.45 3.83 -16.72
C SER A 522 28.47 2.31 -16.96
N SER A 523 28.09 1.50 -15.97
CA SER A 523 27.99 0.04 -16.07
C SER A 523 26.98 -0.41 -17.12
N LEU A 524 25.98 0.43 -17.45
CA LEU A 524 24.96 0.12 -18.46
C LEU A 524 25.52 -0.06 -19.88
N ASN A 525 26.67 0.56 -20.18
CA ASN A 525 27.30 0.41 -21.49
C ASN A 525 27.67 -1.05 -21.81
N THR A 526 27.96 -1.88 -20.81
CA THR A 526 28.27 -3.30 -20.99
C THR A 526 27.05 -4.08 -21.46
N TYR A 527 25.87 -3.74 -20.93
CA TYR A 527 24.59 -4.41 -21.22
C TYR A 527 23.90 -3.84 -22.47
N GLY A 528 24.37 -2.71 -22.99
CA GLY A 528 23.91 -2.10 -24.23
C GLY A 528 24.57 -2.60 -25.51
N GLN A 529 25.61 -3.44 -25.39
CA GLN A 529 26.37 -3.95 -26.54
C GLN A 529 25.71 -5.20 -27.13
N GLU A 530 25.84 -5.40 -28.45
CA GLU A 530 25.38 -6.60 -29.16
C GLU A 530 26.31 -7.80 -28.87
N ASN A 531 26.28 -8.29 -27.63
CA ASN A 531 27.04 -9.44 -27.14
C ASN A 531 26.20 -10.30 -26.17
N SER A 532 26.79 -11.30 -25.52
CA SER A 532 26.08 -12.21 -24.60
C SER A 532 25.42 -11.52 -23.40
N ASN A 533 25.92 -10.36 -23.02
CA ASN A 533 25.47 -9.59 -21.85
C ASN A 533 24.36 -8.61 -22.23
N LYS A 534 23.92 -8.57 -23.49
CA LYS A 534 22.85 -7.67 -23.94
C LYS A 534 21.59 -7.81 -23.07
N VAL A 535 21.05 -6.67 -22.66
CA VAL A 535 19.74 -6.53 -22.01
C VAL A 535 18.89 -5.55 -22.81
N ASP A 536 17.77 -6.01 -23.36
CA ASP A 536 16.95 -5.22 -24.30
C ASP A 536 16.42 -3.92 -23.68
N MET A 537 16.02 -3.96 -22.40
CA MET A 537 15.60 -2.76 -21.66
C MET A 537 16.71 -1.70 -21.55
N VAL A 538 17.96 -2.14 -21.36
CA VAL A 538 19.12 -1.22 -21.33
C VAL A 538 19.38 -0.64 -22.71
N VAL A 539 19.28 -1.45 -23.76
CA VAL A 539 19.41 -0.98 -25.15
C VAL A 539 18.34 0.07 -25.47
N LEU A 540 17.08 -0.18 -25.07
CA LEU A 540 15.98 0.77 -25.15
C LEU A 540 16.35 2.08 -24.44
N PHE A 541 16.74 2.03 -23.16
CA PHE A 541 17.14 3.22 -22.41
C PHE A 541 18.28 4.01 -23.07
N LEU A 542 19.35 3.33 -23.49
CA LEU A 542 20.50 3.96 -24.15
C LEU A 542 20.14 4.57 -25.50
N ASN A 543 19.17 3.98 -26.21
CA ASN A 543 18.61 4.57 -27.41
C ASN A 543 17.80 5.83 -27.08
N LEU A 544 16.93 5.78 -26.06
CA LEU A 544 16.11 6.92 -25.63
C LEU A 544 16.97 8.12 -25.18
N LEU A 545 18.12 7.90 -24.53
CA LEU A 545 19.07 8.97 -24.18
C LEU A 545 19.61 9.77 -25.39
N LYS A 546 19.47 9.25 -26.61
CA LYS A 546 19.83 9.99 -27.83
C LYS A 546 18.82 11.09 -28.18
N HIS A 547 17.59 11.00 -27.67
CA HIS A 547 16.55 12.02 -27.82
C HIS A 547 16.69 13.10 -26.74
N ASP A 548 16.72 14.37 -27.16
CA ASP A 548 17.09 15.48 -26.27
C ASP A 548 16.07 15.72 -25.15
N GLU A 549 14.78 15.59 -25.43
CA GLU A 549 13.70 15.73 -24.45
C GLU A 549 13.79 14.64 -23.37
N PHE A 550 13.87 13.37 -23.79
CA PHE A 550 13.99 12.23 -22.88
C PHE A 550 15.25 12.36 -22.02
N ARG A 551 16.39 12.66 -22.64
CA ARG A 551 17.67 12.80 -21.94
C ARG A 551 17.60 13.87 -20.86
N LYS A 552 17.05 15.06 -21.16
CA LYS A 552 16.92 16.13 -20.17
C LYS A 552 15.99 15.74 -19.04
N ARG A 553 14.83 15.15 -19.37
CA ARG A 553 13.85 14.68 -18.38
C ARG A 553 14.42 13.61 -17.46
N PHE A 554 15.20 12.66 -17.99
CA PHE A 554 15.91 11.66 -17.19
C PHE A 554 16.94 12.29 -16.25
N ILE A 555 17.78 13.21 -16.75
CA ILE A 555 18.79 13.90 -15.92
C ILE A 555 18.12 14.62 -14.74
N ASP A 556 17.05 15.38 -15.00
CA ASP A 556 16.34 16.11 -13.96
C ASP A 556 15.67 15.17 -12.96
N THR A 557 15.03 14.10 -13.43
CA THR A 557 14.42 13.09 -12.56
C THR A 557 15.47 12.42 -11.69
N PHE A 558 16.61 12.04 -12.26
CA PHE A 558 17.72 11.43 -11.51
C PHE A 558 18.21 12.35 -10.39
N CYS A 559 18.36 13.65 -10.67
CA CYS A 559 18.68 14.65 -9.65
C CYS A 559 17.59 14.73 -8.56
N ILE A 560 16.30 14.75 -8.92
CA ILE A 560 15.18 14.79 -7.97
C ILE A 560 15.13 13.53 -7.09
N VAL A 561 15.27 12.33 -7.68
CA VAL A 561 15.33 11.07 -6.95
C VAL A 561 16.49 11.09 -5.96
N ALA A 562 17.68 11.47 -6.41
CA ALA A 562 18.88 11.49 -5.59
C ALA A 562 18.81 12.50 -4.43
N SER A 563 18.15 13.64 -4.62
CA SER A 563 18.22 14.80 -3.71
C SER A 563 16.90 15.14 -3.00
N SER A 564 15.83 14.41 -3.30
CA SER A 564 14.54 14.52 -2.61
C SER A 564 14.05 13.15 -2.14
N VAL A 565 13.91 12.16 -3.02
CA VAL A 565 13.44 10.81 -2.58
C VAL A 565 14.41 10.20 -1.56
N PHE A 566 15.70 10.20 -1.88
CA PHE A 566 16.78 9.67 -1.02
C PHE A 566 17.58 10.76 -0.30
N GLU A 567 16.92 11.88 -0.01
CA GLU A 567 17.49 12.89 0.88
C GLU A 567 17.88 12.23 2.22
N ARG A 568 19.10 12.51 2.67
CA ARG A 568 19.81 11.68 3.65
C ARG A 568 19.05 11.61 4.96
N GLU A 569 18.62 12.75 5.48
CA GLU A 569 18.00 12.90 6.79
C GLU A 569 16.65 12.19 6.80
N ARG A 570 15.81 12.41 5.78
CA ARG A 570 14.52 11.74 5.62
C ARG A 570 14.67 10.23 5.43
N ALA A 571 15.55 9.78 4.53
CA ALA A 571 15.78 8.36 4.30
C ALA A 571 16.32 7.67 5.56
N THR A 572 17.19 8.35 6.32
CA THR A 572 17.70 7.87 7.61
C THR A 572 16.60 7.74 8.65
N ALA A 573 15.66 8.68 8.72
CA ALA A 573 14.52 8.61 9.64
C ALA A 573 13.65 7.38 9.36
N ILE A 574 13.34 7.10 8.09
CA ILE A 574 12.57 5.91 7.68
C ILE A 574 13.34 4.61 8.02
N VAL A 575 14.66 4.59 7.78
CA VAL A 575 15.51 3.45 8.14
C VAL A 575 15.50 3.20 9.65
N ASN A 576 15.62 4.24 10.47
CA ASN A 576 15.59 4.09 11.92
C ASN A 576 14.21 3.60 12.40
N GLU A 577 13.11 4.17 11.89
CA GLU A 577 11.74 3.75 12.22
C GLU A 577 11.53 2.24 12.00
N LEU A 578 11.94 1.72 10.84
CA LEU A 578 11.79 0.30 10.52
C LEU A 578 12.71 -0.58 11.37
N ALA A 579 13.94 -0.13 11.64
CA ALA A 579 14.88 -0.88 12.48
C ALA A 579 14.37 -0.96 13.92
N ASP A 580 13.85 0.14 14.46
CA ASP A 580 13.26 0.24 15.79
C ASP A 580 12.03 -0.67 15.94
N ALA A 581 11.20 -0.79 14.90
CA ALA A 581 10.07 -1.71 14.89
C ALA A 581 10.51 -3.19 15.01
N MET A 582 11.69 -3.56 14.52
CA MET A 582 12.21 -4.94 14.60
C MET A 582 13.03 -5.22 15.86
N SER A 583 13.66 -4.19 16.44
CA SER A 583 14.60 -4.30 17.57
C SER A 583 14.11 -5.15 18.74
N PRO A 584 12.86 -5.04 19.23
CA PRO A 584 12.36 -5.85 20.36
C PRO A 584 12.40 -7.38 20.12
N MET A 585 12.42 -7.81 18.86
CA MET A 585 12.38 -9.22 18.46
C MET A 585 13.70 -9.72 17.88
N SER A 586 14.68 -8.85 17.63
CA SER A 586 15.98 -9.17 17.01
C SER A 586 16.75 -10.29 17.72
N GLN A 587 16.56 -10.45 19.03
CA GLN A 587 17.19 -11.52 19.83
C GLN A 587 16.56 -12.91 19.56
N LEU A 588 15.38 -12.99 18.95
CA LEU A 588 14.66 -14.25 18.76
C LEU A 588 15.22 -15.09 17.60
N ASP A 589 15.64 -14.47 16.50
CA ASP A 589 16.24 -15.17 15.36
C ASP A 589 17.73 -14.83 15.14
N GLY A 590 18.29 -13.89 15.91
CA GLY A 590 19.67 -13.44 15.80
C GLY A 590 19.92 -12.51 14.60
N TYR A 591 18.88 -12.09 13.89
CA TYR A 591 18.97 -11.13 12.80
C TYR A 591 18.77 -9.73 13.36
N VAL A 592 19.85 -8.95 13.37
CA VAL A 592 19.87 -7.58 13.92
C VAL A 592 19.81 -6.59 12.76
N PRO A 593 18.80 -5.71 12.69
CA PRO A 593 18.66 -4.77 11.57
C PRO A 593 19.78 -3.73 11.53
N ASP A 594 20.41 -3.42 12.66
CA ASP A 594 21.38 -2.33 12.83
C ASP A 594 22.51 -2.34 11.81
N ARG A 595 23.04 -3.51 11.46
CA ARG A 595 24.14 -3.59 10.49
C ARG A 595 23.71 -3.14 9.10
N ALA A 596 22.58 -3.65 8.61
CA ALA A 596 22.03 -3.25 7.32
C ALA A 596 21.55 -1.79 7.33
N ALA A 597 20.89 -1.38 8.40
CA ALA A 597 20.47 0.01 8.60
C ALA A 597 21.68 0.97 8.58
N ASN A 598 22.75 0.65 9.28
CA ASN A 598 23.98 1.44 9.28
C ASN A 598 24.67 1.44 7.91
N ASN A 599 24.66 0.32 7.17
CA ASN A 599 25.18 0.29 5.80
C ASN A 599 24.43 1.28 4.89
N ILE A 600 23.09 1.32 4.95
CA ILE A 600 22.30 2.29 4.19
C ILE A 600 22.65 3.72 4.60
N LYS A 601 22.65 4.04 5.91
CA LYS A 601 22.96 5.38 6.43
C LYS A 601 24.37 5.86 6.05
N ASN A 602 25.34 4.95 6.12
CA ASN A 602 26.72 5.21 5.71
C ASN A 602 26.83 5.41 4.21
N LYS A 603 26.10 4.62 3.40
CA LYS A 603 26.07 4.83 1.95
C LYS A 603 25.49 6.19 1.62
N LEU A 604 24.35 6.57 2.21
CA LEU A 604 23.77 7.91 2.03
C LEU A 604 24.75 9.05 2.38
N GLN A 605 25.82 8.78 3.15
CA GLN A 605 26.90 9.73 3.40
C GLN A 605 27.81 9.91 2.17
N GLY A 606 27.60 11.00 1.42
CA GLY A 606 28.46 11.36 0.29
C GLY A 606 28.20 10.61 -1.02
N TRP A 607 27.25 9.66 -1.03
CA TRP A 607 26.83 8.96 -2.25
C TRP A 607 26.21 9.89 -3.28
N LEU A 608 25.38 10.86 -2.86
CA LEU A 608 24.84 11.88 -3.75
C LEU A 608 25.94 12.57 -4.57
N SER A 609 27.01 13.04 -3.91
CA SER A 609 28.15 13.67 -4.59
C SER A 609 28.88 12.73 -5.56
N THR A 610 28.94 11.44 -5.22
CA THR A 610 29.56 10.40 -6.06
C THR A 610 28.74 10.20 -7.32
N GLU A 611 27.43 9.97 -7.20
CA GLU A 611 26.55 9.73 -8.34
C GLU A 611 26.40 10.94 -9.25
N MET A 612 26.32 12.17 -8.69
CA MET A 612 26.33 13.38 -9.50
C MET A 612 27.62 13.53 -10.33
N SER A 613 28.76 13.09 -9.79
CA SER A 613 30.05 13.06 -10.51
C SER A 613 30.05 12.03 -11.63
N GLN A 614 29.46 10.85 -11.41
CA GLN A 614 29.33 9.81 -12.43
C GLN A 614 28.39 10.24 -13.55
N LEU A 615 27.23 10.83 -13.21
CA LEU A 615 26.27 11.36 -14.17
C LEU A 615 26.92 12.40 -15.10
N GLN A 616 27.68 13.35 -14.53
CA GLN A 616 28.36 14.39 -15.31
C GLN A 616 29.43 13.82 -16.26
N LYS A 617 30.14 12.76 -15.86
CA LYS A 617 31.18 12.10 -16.67
C LYS A 617 30.60 11.18 -17.74
N TYR A 618 29.37 10.72 -17.57
CA TYR A 618 28.74 9.78 -18.48
C TYR A 618 28.41 10.46 -19.82
N GLN A 619 29.21 10.17 -20.84
CA GLN A 619 29.16 10.83 -22.15
C GLN A 619 27.76 10.93 -22.76
N PRO A 620 26.90 9.89 -22.71
CA PRO A 620 25.54 9.98 -23.25
C PRO A 620 24.68 11.11 -22.65
N MET A 621 24.97 11.58 -21.43
CA MET A 621 24.25 12.70 -20.81
C MET A 621 24.62 14.06 -21.39
N LYS A 622 25.75 14.18 -22.08
CA LYS A 622 26.27 15.41 -22.69
C LYS A 622 26.44 16.58 -21.70
N LEU A 623 26.85 16.29 -20.46
CA LEU A 623 26.95 17.28 -19.37
C LEU A 623 28.32 17.99 -19.26
N THR A 624 29.30 17.66 -20.10
CA THR A 624 30.67 18.20 -20.00
C THR A 624 30.75 19.73 -20.15
N ASN A 625 29.85 20.32 -20.93
CA ASN A 625 29.76 21.77 -21.13
C ASN A 625 28.53 22.39 -20.44
N THR A 626 27.80 21.59 -19.65
CA THR A 626 26.60 22.05 -18.95
C THR A 626 26.98 22.65 -17.61
N LYS A 627 26.42 23.82 -17.30
CA LYS A 627 26.67 24.46 -16.02
C LYS A 627 25.94 23.71 -14.90
N LYS A 628 26.69 23.34 -13.86
CA LYS A 628 26.16 22.70 -12.67
C LYS A 628 25.69 23.76 -11.67
N GLN A 629 24.51 23.58 -11.10
CA GLN A 629 23.87 24.50 -10.16
C GLN A 629 23.56 23.75 -8.87
N SER A 630 24.14 24.20 -7.75
CA SER A 630 23.80 23.64 -6.42
C SER A 630 22.55 24.35 -5.90
N VAL A 631 21.50 23.61 -5.62
CA VAL A 631 20.18 24.16 -5.34
C VAL A 631 19.61 23.53 -4.06
N SER A 632 19.11 24.38 -3.17
CA SER A 632 18.32 24.00 -2.00
C SER A 632 16.97 24.70 -2.08
N LEU A 633 15.88 23.93 -2.06
CA LEU A 633 14.51 24.41 -2.16
C LEU A 633 13.70 23.86 -1.00
N VAL A 634 12.91 24.74 -0.40
CA VAL A 634 11.92 24.37 0.62
C VAL A 634 10.67 25.22 0.40
N ALA A 635 9.50 24.61 0.49
CA ALA A 635 8.26 25.35 0.67
C ALA A 635 8.01 25.62 2.16
N ASP A 636 7.65 26.86 2.52
CA ASP A 636 7.34 27.22 3.92
C ASP A 636 5.97 26.72 4.40
N THR A 637 5.16 26.20 3.48
CA THR A 637 3.77 25.80 3.69
C THR A 637 3.57 24.34 3.30
N GLU A 638 2.85 23.59 4.15
CA GLU A 638 2.51 22.19 3.90
C GLU A 638 1.55 22.03 2.71
N GLY A 639 1.67 20.95 1.95
CA GLY A 639 0.85 20.70 0.75
C GLY A 639 1.23 21.54 -0.48
N ALA A 640 2.15 22.50 -0.34
CA ALA A 640 2.69 23.24 -1.48
C ALA A 640 3.42 22.29 -2.45
N ASN A 641 3.39 22.62 -3.73
CA ASN A 641 4.06 21.83 -4.77
C ASN A 641 5.21 22.63 -5.37
N LEU A 642 6.41 22.05 -5.38
CA LEU A 642 7.56 22.60 -6.09
C LEU A 642 7.83 21.76 -7.33
N PHE A 643 8.28 22.41 -8.40
CA PHE A 643 8.63 21.77 -9.65
C PHE A 643 10.01 22.23 -10.12
N ILE A 644 10.76 21.30 -10.70
CA ILE A 644 12.03 21.57 -11.39
C ILE A 644 11.85 21.11 -12.83
N ASN A 645 11.94 22.04 -13.78
CA ASN A 645 11.71 21.80 -15.22
C ASN A 645 10.38 21.08 -15.50
N GLY A 646 9.33 21.45 -14.77
CA GLY A 646 8.00 20.84 -14.86
C GLY A 646 7.85 19.50 -14.12
N LEU A 647 8.92 18.95 -13.53
CA LEU A 647 8.85 17.72 -12.73
C LEU A 647 8.57 18.05 -11.26
N LYS A 648 7.53 17.43 -10.69
CA LYS A 648 7.18 17.59 -9.27
C LYS A 648 8.33 17.11 -8.38
N VAL A 649 8.67 17.92 -7.39
CA VAL A 649 9.65 17.60 -6.36
C VAL A 649 8.92 16.93 -5.19
N PRO A 650 9.25 15.67 -4.84
CA PRO A 650 8.69 15.01 -3.67
C PRO A 650 8.88 15.83 -2.39
N TYR A 651 7.89 15.79 -1.49
CA TYR A 651 7.90 16.50 -0.20
C TYR A 651 8.07 18.03 -0.24
N ALA A 652 8.05 18.65 -1.43
CA ALA A 652 8.33 20.08 -1.61
C ALA A 652 9.69 20.52 -1.01
N THR A 653 10.65 19.60 -0.92
CA THR A 653 12.02 19.89 -0.52
C THR A 653 13.03 19.22 -1.45
N PHE A 654 14.09 19.96 -1.78
CA PHE A 654 15.18 19.51 -2.63
C PHE A 654 16.51 20.04 -2.09
N ASN A 655 17.52 19.19 -1.95
CA ASN A 655 18.86 19.63 -1.58
C ASN A 655 19.90 18.89 -2.41
N GLY A 656 20.35 19.51 -3.51
CA GLY A 656 21.08 18.77 -4.53
C GLY A 656 21.76 19.59 -5.61
N GLN A 657 22.12 18.90 -6.68
CA GLN A 657 22.75 19.48 -7.87
C GLN A 657 21.84 19.29 -9.08
N LEU A 658 21.71 20.35 -9.88
CA LEU A 658 20.97 20.38 -11.13
C LEU A 658 21.89 20.85 -12.27
N PHE A 659 21.47 20.59 -13.50
CA PHE A 659 22.23 20.94 -14.70
C PHE A 659 21.40 21.86 -15.61
N ALA A 660 21.96 23.03 -15.94
CA ALA A 660 21.28 24.06 -16.71
C ALA A 660 20.80 23.57 -18.10
N PRO A 661 19.71 24.13 -18.64
CA PRO A 661 18.84 25.12 -18.02
C PRO A 661 17.95 24.52 -16.92
N VAL A 662 17.64 25.34 -15.92
CA VAL A 662 16.76 24.99 -14.80
C VAL A 662 15.71 26.08 -14.64
N THR A 663 14.45 25.68 -14.74
CA THR A 663 13.28 26.46 -14.37
C THR A 663 12.72 25.89 -13.08
N LEU A 664 12.43 26.75 -12.11
CA LEU A 664 11.73 26.39 -10.88
C LEU A 664 10.31 26.93 -10.95
N GLU A 665 9.36 26.17 -10.41
CA GLU A 665 7.98 26.62 -10.24
C GLU A 665 7.48 26.25 -8.83
N ALA A 666 6.74 27.17 -8.21
CA ALA A 666 6.04 26.95 -6.95
C ALA A 666 4.53 27.12 -7.16
N LYS A 667 3.77 26.06 -6.90
CA LYS A 667 2.30 26.10 -6.89
C LYS A 667 1.78 26.08 -5.46
N ALA A 668 0.88 27.01 -5.16
CA ALA A 668 0.28 27.13 -3.85
C ALA A 668 -0.61 25.92 -3.54
N PRO A 669 -0.62 25.45 -2.28
CA PRO A 669 -1.69 24.58 -1.80
C PRO A 669 -3.01 25.35 -1.83
N ILE A 670 -4.13 24.63 -1.88
CA ILE A 670 -5.45 25.26 -1.87
C ILE A 670 -5.62 26.12 -0.61
N GLY A 671 -6.23 27.31 -0.77
CA GLY A 671 -6.41 28.24 0.34
C GLY A 671 -5.20 29.14 0.61
N TYR A 672 -4.15 29.06 -0.20
CA TYR A 672 -2.97 29.92 -0.13
C TYR A 672 -2.71 30.61 -1.47
N THR A 673 -1.97 31.72 -1.42
CA THR A 673 -1.37 32.33 -2.61
C THR A 673 0.15 32.28 -2.50
N PHE A 674 0.82 32.11 -3.63
CA PHE A 674 2.26 32.30 -3.70
C PHE A 674 2.60 33.78 -3.48
N THR A 675 3.60 34.05 -2.65
CA THR A 675 4.02 35.40 -2.27
C THR A 675 5.36 35.77 -2.90
N GLY A 676 6.25 34.79 -3.07
CA GLY A 676 7.56 35.01 -3.69
C GLY A 676 8.62 33.99 -3.24
N TRP A 677 9.72 33.94 -3.98
CA TRP A 677 10.92 33.20 -3.61
C TRP A 677 11.81 34.06 -2.74
N LYS A 678 12.18 33.61 -1.55
CA LYS A 678 13.19 34.28 -0.70
C LYS A 678 14.52 33.55 -0.79
N LYS A 679 15.65 34.28 -0.75
CA LYS A 679 16.95 33.62 -0.55
C LYS A 679 16.99 33.04 0.85
N GLY A 680 17.29 31.75 0.97
CA GLY A 680 17.66 31.13 2.23
C GLY A 680 18.92 31.82 2.74
N THR A 681 18.80 32.62 3.80
CA THR A 681 19.93 33.29 4.44
C THR A 681 20.32 32.49 5.66
N SER A 682 21.40 31.73 5.56
CA SER A 682 22.02 31.08 6.72
C SER A 682 22.77 32.12 7.56
N ALA A 683 22.05 32.87 8.41
CA ALA A 683 22.69 33.49 9.55
C ALA A 683 22.68 32.46 10.69
N THR A 684 23.82 31.81 10.92
CA THR A 684 23.97 30.90 12.07
C THR A 684 24.00 31.74 13.35
N VAL A 685 22.96 31.61 14.16
CA VAL A 685 22.85 32.17 15.51
C VAL A 685 23.16 31.08 16.51
N GLN A 686 24.16 31.30 17.36
CA GLN A 686 24.44 30.40 18.48
C GLN A 686 23.46 30.68 19.63
N LEU A 687 22.62 29.70 19.95
CA LEU A 687 21.58 29.74 20.99
C LEU A 687 22.07 29.21 22.34
N ILE A 688 22.94 28.20 22.33
CA ILE A 688 23.68 27.71 23.49
C ILE A 688 25.16 27.76 23.13
N LYS A 689 25.94 28.43 23.96
CA LYS A 689 27.39 28.63 23.73
C LYS A 689 28.21 27.57 24.46
N ASP A 690 29.44 27.37 24.01
CA ASP A 690 30.40 26.62 24.81
C ASP A 690 30.54 27.24 26.21
N ASN A 691 30.56 26.38 27.22
CA ASN A 691 30.60 26.73 28.64
C ASN A 691 29.39 27.52 29.19
N ASP A 692 28.27 27.51 28.48
CA ASP A 692 27.03 28.08 29.00
C ASP A 692 26.63 27.43 30.33
N THR A 693 25.98 28.20 31.19
CA THR A 693 25.41 27.68 32.43
C THR A 693 24.18 26.83 32.14
N TRP A 694 24.18 25.60 32.66
CA TRP A 694 23.04 24.68 32.68
C TRP A 694 22.52 24.56 34.11
N LYS A 695 21.21 24.35 34.25
CA LYS A 695 20.65 23.82 35.49
C LYS A 695 20.81 22.30 35.47
N TYR A 696 21.09 21.70 36.60
CA TYR A 696 21.27 20.26 36.71
C TYR A 696 20.62 19.67 37.95
N TYR A 697 20.25 18.40 37.84
CA TYR A 697 19.72 17.57 38.91
C TYR A 697 20.45 16.23 38.91
N ASP A 698 21.17 15.98 39.99
CA ASP A 698 22.16 14.90 40.12
C ASP A 698 21.80 13.90 41.24
N GLN A 699 20.54 13.91 41.67
CA GLN A 699 20.02 13.03 42.73
C GLN A 699 19.53 11.66 42.18
N GLY A 700 19.82 11.34 40.92
CA GLY A 700 19.58 10.04 40.28
C GLY A 700 18.26 9.93 39.50
N ALA A 701 17.12 10.26 40.12
CA ALA A 701 15.80 10.22 39.46
C ALA A 701 15.14 11.61 39.47
N ALA A 702 14.90 12.20 38.29
CA ALA A 702 14.26 13.50 38.18
C ALA A 702 12.75 13.44 38.52
N PRO A 703 12.14 14.56 38.95
CA PRO A 703 10.68 14.66 39.10
C PRO A 703 9.94 14.32 37.81
N SER A 704 8.71 13.79 37.93
CA SER A 704 7.81 13.64 36.78
C SER A 704 7.67 14.98 36.04
N ASN A 705 7.63 14.98 34.70
CA ASN A 705 7.49 16.15 33.82
C ASN A 705 8.66 17.16 33.77
N TRP A 706 9.82 16.84 34.35
CA TRP A 706 10.98 17.74 34.39
C TRP A 706 11.42 18.31 33.02
N ASN A 707 11.15 17.59 31.94
CA ASN A 707 11.50 17.95 30.57
C ASN A 707 10.50 18.91 29.90
N ALA A 708 9.32 19.15 30.50
CA ALA A 708 8.29 20.04 29.96
C ALA A 708 8.68 21.53 30.07
N SER A 709 8.10 22.37 29.21
CA SER A 709 8.44 23.80 29.16
C SER A 709 7.94 24.61 30.37
N ASP A 710 6.94 24.11 31.09
CA ASP A 710 6.29 24.73 32.25
C ASP A 710 6.80 24.19 33.60
N PHE A 711 7.72 23.22 33.61
CA PHE A 711 8.30 22.69 34.84
C PHE A 711 9.15 23.74 35.57
N ASN A 712 8.90 23.88 36.89
CA ASN A 712 9.62 24.78 37.77
C ASN A 712 10.92 24.15 38.30
N ASP A 713 12.06 24.57 37.75
CA ASP A 713 13.40 24.13 38.15
C ASP A 713 14.12 25.14 39.06
N SER A 714 13.39 25.98 39.81
CA SER A 714 14.02 26.93 40.75
C SER A 714 14.84 26.23 41.85
N GLY A 715 14.53 24.97 42.14
CA GLY A 715 15.24 24.14 43.12
C GLY A 715 16.42 23.35 42.54
N TRP A 716 16.72 23.45 41.25
CA TRP A 716 17.85 22.77 40.63
C TRP A 716 19.14 23.57 40.82
N SER A 717 20.25 22.86 40.99
CA SER A 717 21.58 23.47 41.00
C SER A 717 21.93 24.01 39.61
N SER A 718 22.92 24.90 39.50
CA SER A 718 23.36 25.45 38.21
C SER A 718 24.87 25.62 38.14
N GLY A 719 25.46 25.37 36.98
CA GLY A 719 26.88 25.58 36.74
C GLY A 719 27.25 25.58 35.25
N PRO A 720 28.41 26.12 34.86
CA PRO A 720 28.88 26.11 33.49
C PRO A 720 29.20 24.68 33.01
N ALA A 721 28.82 24.36 31.78
CA ALA A 721 29.36 23.20 31.06
C ALA A 721 30.89 23.38 30.84
N PRO A 722 31.66 22.30 30.63
CA PRO A 722 31.26 20.89 30.73
C PRO A 722 30.92 20.47 32.17
N LEU A 723 29.84 19.70 32.34
CA LEU A 723 29.37 19.16 33.62
C LEU A 723 29.66 17.65 33.68
N GLY A 724 30.03 17.14 34.84
CA GLY A 724 30.41 15.73 34.95
C GLY A 724 31.20 15.42 36.22
N TYR A 725 31.96 14.33 36.23
CA TYR A 725 32.91 14.05 37.31
C TYR A 725 34.10 13.24 36.78
N LYS A 726 35.25 13.39 37.45
CA LYS A 726 36.48 12.60 37.24
C LYS A 726 37.08 12.58 35.83
N MET A 727 36.60 13.44 34.92
CA MET A 727 37.18 13.67 33.60
C MET A 727 37.85 15.06 33.51
N THR A 728 38.95 15.16 32.75
CA THR A 728 39.69 16.41 32.58
C THR A 728 38.85 17.45 31.83
N GLY A 729 38.82 18.69 32.32
CA GLY A 729 38.10 19.80 31.67
C GLY A 729 36.66 20.01 32.16
N VAL A 730 36.14 19.16 33.05
CA VAL A 730 34.87 19.40 33.75
C VAL A 730 34.96 20.69 34.56
N LYS A 731 34.03 21.62 34.32
CA LYS A 731 33.92 22.90 35.04
C LYS A 731 32.94 22.83 36.20
N THR A 732 31.90 22.03 36.07
CA THR A 732 30.92 21.80 37.14
C THR A 732 30.90 20.33 37.51
N THR A 733 31.36 20.01 38.72
CA THR A 733 31.30 18.64 39.24
C THR A 733 29.88 18.32 39.68
N VAL A 734 29.26 17.29 39.09
CA VAL A 734 27.95 16.76 39.52
C VAL A 734 28.14 15.59 40.50
N SER A 735 27.20 15.42 41.42
CA SER A 735 27.20 14.29 42.35
C SER A 735 26.81 12.99 41.65
N TYR A 736 27.43 11.88 42.03
CA TYR A 736 27.03 10.55 41.61
C TYR A 736 26.35 9.75 42.74
N GLY A 737 26.00 10.42 43.85
CA GLY A 737 25.54 9.78 45.08
C GLY A 737 26.68 9.46 46.07
N SER A 738 26.36 8.75 47.14
CA SER A 738 27.32 8.46 48.23
C SER A 738 28.12 7.17 48.03
N ASP A 739 27.71 6.31 47.09
CA ASP A 739 28.32 5.00 46.85
C ASP A 739 29.13 5.00 45.53
N PRO A 740 30.47 4.93 45.58
CA PRO A 740 31.31 4.95 44.39
C PRO A 740 31.20 3.67 43.53
N ASP A 741 30.73 2.56 44.10
CA ASP A 741 30.50 1.29 43.38
C ASP A 741 29.07 1.19 42.84
N ARG A 742 28.16 2.05 43.33
CA ARG A 742 26.76 2.14 42.91
C ARG A 742 26.31 3.58 42.67
N LYS A 743 26.90 4.21 41.65
CA LYS A 743 26.58 5.57 41.25
C LYS A 743 25.18 5.69 40.66
N ASN A 744 24.62 6.89 40.72
CA ASN A 744 23.44 7.26 39.94
C ASN A 744 23.73 7.07 38.45
N PRO A 745 22.95 6.25 37.71
CA PRO A 745 23.17 6.04 36.28
C PRO A 745 22.95 7.31 35.46
N THR A 746 22.06 8.20 35.93
CA THR A 746 21.53 9.32 35.15
C THR A 746 21.72 10.65 35.87
N THR A 747 22.12 11.67 35.11
CA THR A 747 22.13 13.09 35.52
C THR A 747 21.31 13.91 34.53
N TYR A 748 20.52 14.86 35.04
CA TYR A 748 19.59 15.64 34.22
C TYR A 748 20.03 17.09 34.11
N PHE A 749 19.82 17.69 32.94
CA PHE A 749 20.22 19.05 32.61
C PHE A 749 19.07 19.81 31.96
N ARG A 750 18.93 21.10 32.27
CA ARG A 750 17.96 22.01 31.64
C ARG A 750 18.61 23.32 31.23
N LYS A 751 18.21 23.83 30.07
CA LYS A 751 18.60 25.14 29.54
C LYS A 751 17.40 25.80 28.88
N THR A 752 17.15 27.05 29.24
CA THR A 752 16.15 27.89 28.56
C THR A 752 16.84 28.74 27.51
N ILE A 753 16.25 28.77 26.30
CA ILE A 753 16.65 29.64 25.19
C ILE A 753 15.47 30.48 24.75
N SER A 754 15.73 31.61 24.10
CA SER A 754 14.68 32.49 23.58
C SER A 754 14.85 32.70 22.08
N LEU A 755 13.78 32.46 21.32
CA LEU A 755 13.69 32.73 19.89
C LEU A 755 12.89 34.02 19.63
N LYS A 756 13.36 34.86 18.70
CA LYS A 756 12.70 36.13 18.36
C LYS A 756 11.39 35.92 17.60
N SER A 757 11.31 34.88 16.79
CA SER A 757 10.16 34.49 15.98
C SER A 757 9.95 32.98 16.09
N ALA A 758 8.77 32.50 15.70
CA ALA A 758 8.56 31.06 15.54
C ALA A 758 9.44 30.58 14.39
N PRO A 759 10.16 29.46 14.57
CA PRO A 759 11.00 28.95 13.50
C PRO A 759 10.15 28.45 12.31
N SER A 760 10.70 28.63 11.12
CA SER A 760 10.15 28.13 9.87
C SER A 760 10.63 26.70 9.60
N ARG A 761 9.98 25.98 8.67
CA ARG A 761 10.46 24.67 8.18
C ARG A 761 11.87 24.74 7.55
N SER A 762 12.33 25.92 7.14
CA SER A 762 13.66 26.13 6.57
C SER A 762 14.75 26.47 7.58
N ASP A 763 14.40 26.69 8.85
CA ASP A 763 15.42 26.89 9.89
C ASP A 763 16.02 25.52 10.25
N ALA A 764 17.31 25.46 10.60
CA ALA A 764 17.95 24.24 11.11
C ALA A 764 18.37 24.48 12.56
N PHE A 765 18.26 23.48 13.42
CA PHE A 765 18.77 23.52 14.81
C PHE A 765 19.80 22.43 15.01
N LEU A 766 21.06 22.79 15.20
CA LEU A 766 22.17 21.85 15.30
C LEU A 766 22.72 21.83 16.72
N LEU A 767 22.53 20.70 17.41
CA LEU A 767 23.08 20.43 18.74
C LEU A 767 24.43 19.72 18.58
N ASN A 768 25.51 20.48 18.69
CA ASN A 768 26.86 19.92 18.76
C ASN A 768 27.11 19.47 20.21
N TYR A 769 27.35 18.19 20.44
CA TYR A 769 27.47 17.62 21.78
C TYR A 769 28.84 17.00 22.04
N GLN A 770 29.19 16.92 23.32
CA GLN A 770 30.24 16.09 23.89
C GLN A 770 29.64 15.32 25.06
N VAL A 771 29.72 13.99 25.04
CA VAL A 771 29.03 13.14 26.02
C VAL A 771 29.86 11.94 26.44
N ASP A 772 29.71 11.57 27.71
CA ASP A 772 30.15 10.31 28.30
C ASP A 772 29.01 9.84 29.25
N ASP A 773 28.28 8.76 28.96
CA ASP A 773 28.43 7.81 27.84
C ASP A 773 27.38 8.00 26.73
N GLY A 774 26.13 8.29 27.11
CA GLY A 774 25.01 8.50 26.19
C GLY A 774 24.00 9.52 26.71
N PHE A 775 23.13 10.04 25.84
CA PHE A 775 22.11 11.02 26.24
C PHE A 775 20.79 10.89 25.49
N VAL A 776 19.73 11.43 26.07
CA VAL A 776 18.46 11.75 25.40
C VAL A 776 18.20 13.25 25.56
N VAL A 777 17.83 13.93 24.47
CA VAL A 777 17.48 15.35 24.46
C VAL A 777 16.00 15.55 24.15
N TYR A 778 15.40 16.48 24.87
CA TYR A 778 14.01 16.89 24.75
C TYR A 778 13.94 18.39 24.45
N VAL A 779 13.00 18.78 23.60
CA VAL A 779 12.63 20.17 23.35
C VAL A 779 11.18 20.36 23.75
N ASN A 780 10.93 21.24 24.72
CA ASN A 780 9.59 21.54 25.23
C ASN A 780 8.76 20.31 25.67
N GLY A 781 9.43 19.27 26.19
CA GLY A 781 8.80 18.04 26.68
C GLY A 781 8.64 16.93 25.66
N GLN A 782 8.96 17.18 24.38
CA GLN A 782 9.01 16.16 23.34
C GLN A 782 10.45 15.70 23.12
N GLU A 783 10.66 14.40 22.98
CA GLU A 783 11.99 13.87 22.66
C GLU A 783 12.41 14.34 21.26
N ALA A 784 13.54 15.03 21.20
CA ALA A 784 14.09 15.56 19.96
C ALA A 784 15.16 14.66 19.34
N GLY A 785 15.72 13.75 20.14
CA GLY A 785 16.64 12.70 19.71
C GLY A 785 17.46 12.13 20.86
N ARG A 786 18.25 11.10 20.57
CA ARG A 786 19.13 10.45 21.54
C ARG A 786 20.42 9.97 20.86
N PHE A 787 21.48 9.79 21.64
CA PHE A 787 22.73 9.23 21.18
C PHE A 787 23.26 8.20 22.17
N ASN A 788 23.74 7.07 21.65
CA ASN A 788 24.30 5.96 22.43
C ASN A 788 23.36 5.46 23.56
N MET A 789 22.06 5.48 23.32
CA MET A 789 21.01 5.03 24.25
C MET A 789 20.18 3.92 23.62
N PRO A 790 19.68 2.94 24.41
CA PRO A 790 18.77 1.92 23.89
C PRO A 790 17.51 2.56 23.33
N SER A 791 16.85 1.88 22.39
CA SER A 791 15.51 2.28 21.93
C SER A 791 14.44 1.97 22.98
N GLY A 792 13.26 2.60 22.85
CA GLY A 792 12.14 2.43 23.76
C GLY A 792 12.15 3.41 24.95
N GLU A 793 11.38 3.06 25.99
CA GLU A 793 11.22 3.87 27.20
C GLU A 793 12.56 3.96 27.95
N ILE A 794 13.03 5.19 28.18
CA ILE A 794 14.22 5.47 28.97
C ILE A 794 13.79 5.81 30.40
N ARG A 795 14.38 5.09 31.35
CA ARG A 795 14.18 5.29 32.78
C ARG A 795 15.47 5.81 33.41
N PHE A 796 15.35 6.36 34.61
CA PHE A 796 16.50 6.84 35.40
C PHE A 796 17.58 5.77 35.68
N ASP A 797 17.21 4.49 35.57
CA ASP A 797 18.08 3.33 35.77
C ASP A 797 18.52 2.66 34.46
N SER A 798 18.22 3.28 33.32
CA SER A 798 18.73 2.85 32.01
C SER A 798 20.20 3.21 31.86
N PHE A 799 20.93 2.38 31.12
CA PHE A 799 22.33 2.61 30.78
C PHE A 799 22.49 2.92 29.29
N SER A 800 23.55 3.62 28.94
CA SER A 800 23.96 3.79 27.55
C SER A 800 24.25 2.44 26.89
N SER A 801 24.07 2.36 25.56
CA SER A 801 24.28 1.13 24.79
C SER A 801 25.75 0.74 24.63
N SER A 802 26.64 1.72 24.74
CA SER A 802 28.08 1.57 24.70
C SER A 802 28.73 2.63 25.58
N TYR A 803 30.05 2.74 25.55
CA TYR A 803 30.81 3.61 26.44
C TYR A 803 31.84 4.47 25.71
N ALA A 804 32.27 5.55 26.36
CA ALA A 804 33.33 6.44 25.90
C ALA A 804 34.70 5.97 26.44
N ASP A 805 35.74 5.97 25.61
CA ASP A 805 37.11 5.58 25.99
C ASP A 805 37.91 6.82 26.42
N ASP A 806 37.99 7.11 27.73
CA ASP A 806 38.79 8.17 28.40
C ASP A 806 38.65 9.60 27.82
N THR A 807 37.78 9.79 26.83
CA THR A 807 37.55 11.02 26.06
C THR A 807 36.07 11.09 25.67
N PRO A 808 35.41 12.26 25.79
CA PRO A 808 33.99 12.35 25.51
C PRO A 808 33.70 12.16 24.02
N LEU A 809 32.64 11.40 23.72
CA LEU A 809 32.15 11.21 22.37
C LEU A 809 31.58 12.52 21.83
N THR A 810 31.90 12.87 20.59
CA THR A 810 31.45 14.12 19.97
C THR A 810 30.60 13.86 18.74
N GLY A 811 29.64 14.74 18.48
CA GLY A 811 28.80 14.66 17.30
C GLY A 811 27.87 15.86 17.16
N THR A 812 27.07 15.84 16.10
CA THR A 812 26.03 16.84 15.83
C THR A 812 24.70 16.13 15.68
N LEU A 813 23.70 16.56 16.44
CA LEU A 813 22.32 16.12 16.32
C LEU A 813 21.47 17.27 15.78
N GLU A 814 20.77 17.06 14.68
CA GLU A 814 19.80 18.02 14.17
C GLU A 814 18.46 17.86 14.89
N LEU A 815 17.92 18.96 15.41
CA LEU A 815 16.66 19.01 16.15
C LEU A 815 15.58 19.60 15.24
N SER A 816 14.41 18.96 15.18
CA SER A 816 13.32 19.44 14.31
C SER A 816 12.87 20.87 14.70
N PRO A 817 12.78 21.81 13.76
CA PRO A 817 12.28 23.17 14.01
C PRO A 817 10.87 23.20 14.59
N SER A 818 10.04 22.20 14.26
CA SER A 818 8.65 22.11 14.74
C SER A 818 8.54 21.94 16.26
N LEU A 819 9.61 21.53 16.94
CA LEU A 819 9.64 21.38 18.39
C LEU A 819 9.79 22.72 19.11
N PHE A 820 10.20 23.77 18.38
CA PHE A 820 10.47 25.10 18.90
C PHE A 820 9.30 26.06 18.62
N LYS A 821 9.14 27.05 19.50
CA LYS A 821 8.13 28.11 19.40
C LYS A 821 8.77 29.49 19.51
N SER A 822 8.04 30.53 19.08
CA SER A 822 8.46 31.91 19.37
C SER A 822 8.56 32.14 20.88
N GLY A 823 9.57 32.88 21.33
CA GLY A 823 9.79 33.14 22.74
C GLY A 823 10.56 32.00 23.44
N SER A 824 10.15 31.67 24.66
CA SER A 824 10.89 30.76 25.54
C SER A 824 10.75 29.30 25.12
N ASN A 825 11.87 28.60 25.01
CA ASN A 825 11.97 27.16 24.76
C ASN A 825 12.88 26.52 25.80
N VAL A 826 12.59 25.27 26.16
CA VAL A 826 13.41 24.48 27.10
C VAL A 826 14.08 23.34 26.36
N ILE A 827 15.41 23.27 26.49
CA ILE A 827 16.23 22.13 26.13
C ILE A 827 16.51 21.35 27.41
N ALA A 828 16.06 20.10 27.44
CA ALA A 828 16.19 19.21 28.57
C ALA A 828 17.00 17.97 28.13
N VAL A 829 17.95 17.52 28.94
CA VAL A 829 18.85 16.41 28.59
C VAL A 829 19.02 15.47 29.77
N GLU A 830 18.91 14.17 29.55
CA GLU A 830 19.33 13.13 30.50
C GLU A 830 20.57 12.44 29.97
N VAL A 831 21.62 12.36 30.79
CA VAL A 831 22.90 11.74 30.44
C VAL A 831 23.09 10.50 31.28
N HIS A 832 23.36 9.39 30.60
CA HIS A 832 23.43 8.06 31.18
C HIS A 832 24.84 7.50 31.07
N ASN A 833 25.31 6.89 32.15
CA ASN A 833 26.50 6.04 32.15
C ASN A 833 26.19 4.67 31.53
N ASN A 834 27.22 3.87 31.25
CA ASN A 834 27.10 2.50 30.77
C ASN A 834 26.94 1.44 31.88
N LYS A 835 27.29 1.80 33.13
CA LYS A 835 27.22 0.91 34.30
C LYS A 835 27.25 1.71 35.61
N TYR A 836 26.86 1.05 36.70
CA TYR A 836 26.85 1.64 38.05
C TYR A 836 28.22 2.11 38.55
N ALA A 837 29.29 1.38 38.23
CA ALA A 837 30.66 1.74 38.62
C ALA A 837 31.40 2.44 37.47
N SER A 838 30.74 3.38 36.76
CA SER A 838 31.42 4.17 35.72
C SER A 838 32.55 5.01 36.34
N GLY A 839 33.66 5.19 35.62
CA GLY A 839 34.83 5.94 36.10
C GLY A 839 34.54 7.44 36.20
N ASP A 840 33.84 7.94 35.21
CA ASP A 840 33.61 9.34 34.85
C ASP A 840 32.18 9.54 34.31
N GLN A 841 31.89 10.80 33.94
CA GLN A 841 30.70 11.25 33.22
C GLN A 841 31.02 12.63 32.65
N TYR A 842 30.46 12.96 31.48
CA TYR A 842 30.72 14.23 30.80
C TYR A 842 29.51 14.69 29.99
N TRP A 843 29.18 15.98 30.08
CA TRP A 843 28.18 16.63 29.25
C TRP A 843 28.60 18.05 28.88
N SER A 844 28.63 18.33 27.59
CA SER A 844 28.68 19.69 27.04
C SER A 844 27.90 19.74 25.74
N ALA A 845 27.27 20.87 25.46
CA ALA A 845 26.60 21.07 24.19
C ALA A 845 26.55 22.54 23.77
N GLU A 846 26.63 22.75 22.46
CA GLU A 846 26.36 24.01 21.78
C GLU A 846 25.14 23.81 20.88
N LEU A 847 24.26 24.81 20.81
CA LEU A 847 23.09 24.78 19.95
C LEU A 847 23.18 25.96 19.00
N PHE A 848 23.12 25.67 17.71
CA PHE A 848 23.08 26.66 16.65
C PHE A 848 21.72 26.62 15.98
N THR A 849 21.23 27.77 15.53
CA THR A 849 20.12 27.83 14.58
C THR A 849 20.51 28.63 13.36
N SER A 850 20.11 28.22 12.16
CA SER A 850 20.12 29.12 11.01
C SER A 850 18.78 29.86 10.98
N VAL A 851 18.77 31.12 11.39
CA VAL A 851 17.56 31.95 11.28
C VAL A 851 17.58 32.63 9.92
N SER A 852 16.52 32.44 9.14
CA SER A 852 16.28 33.29 7.98
C SER A 852 16.31 34.77 8.42
N SER A 853 17.34 35.51 8.02
CA SER A 853 17.40 36.93 8.32
C SER A 853 16.22 37.63 7.64
N SER A 854 15.51 38.49 8.39
CA SER A 854 14.38 39.29 7.91
C SER A 854 14.79 40.40 6.93
N ARG A 855 15.65 40.12 5.95
CA ARG A 855 15.71 40.99 4.78
C ARG A 855 14.50 40.66 3.92
N GLU A 856 13.53 41.55 3.95
CA GLU A 856 12.23 41.51 3.24
C GLU A 856 12.34 41.44 1.70
N GLU A 857 13.53 41.29 1.12
CA GLU A 857 13.71 41.30 -0.33
C GLU A 857 13.53 39.89 -0.90
N PHE A 858 12.41 39.68 -1.59
CA PHE A 858 12.20 38.51 -2.44
C PHE A 858 13.28 38.44 -3.53
N PHE A 859 13.82 37.24 -3.75
CA PHE A 859 14.62 36.92 -4.93
C PHE A 859 13.80 37.08 -6.22
N SER A 860 12.52 36.70 -6.16
CA SER A 860 11.55 36.90 -7.23
C SER A 860 10.13 36.87 -6.66
N SER A 861 9.23 37.66 -7.23
CA SER A 861 7.78 37.58 -6.99
C SER A 861 7.08 36.62 -7.95
N GLU A 862 7.73 36.22 -9.04
CA GLU A 862 7.18 35.27 -10.00
C GLU A 862 7.25 33.85 -9.43
N SER A 863 6.16 33.08 -9.56
CA SER A 863 6.11 31.68 -9.13
C SER A 863 7.02 30.80 -9.98
N VAL A 864 7.24 31.17 -11.24
CA VAL A 864 8.15 30.51 -12.17
C VAL A 864 9.39 31.36 -12.37
N ILE A 865 10.57 30.77 -12.17
CA ILE A 865 11.85 31.46 -12.34
C ILE A 865 12.87 30.59 -13.08
N ASP A 866 13.62 31.20 -13.99
CA ASP A 866 14.80 30.57 -14.58
C ASP A 866 16.03 30.83 -13.71
N LEU A 867 16.73 29.76 -13.35
CA LEU A 867 17.94 29.88 -12.55
C LEU A 867 19.12 30.33 -13.42
N PRO A 868 19.80 31.44 -13.05
CA PRO A 868 21.02 31.85 -13.72
C PRO A 868 22.12 30.80 -13.51
N ALA A 869 22.82 30.48 -14.60
CA ALA A 869 23.86 29.46 -14.61
C ALA A 869 25.09 29.94 -13.80
N ASP A 870 25.58 29.12 -12.84
CA ASP A 870 26.74 29.31 -11.91
C ASP A 870 26.44 29.73 -10.45
N ASN A 871 25.20 29.69 -9.98
CA ASN A 871 24.90 30.02 -8.57
C ASN A 871 24.66 28.77 -7.71
N ALA A 872 25.28 28.75 -6.52
CA ALA A 872 24.71 28.04 -5.38
C ALA A 872 23.54 28.89 -4.86
N LEU A 873 22.33 28.34 -4.86
CA LEU A 873 21.13 29.06 -4.49
C LEU A 873 20.30 28.24 -3.50
N SER A 874 20.05 28.81 -2.33
CA SER A 874 19.03 28.33 -1.42
C SER A 874 17.82 29.26 -1.55
N LEU A 875 16.67 28.71 -1.89
CA LEU A 875 15.41 29.44 -1.99
C LEU A 875 14.34 28.82 -1.11
N VAL A 876 13.53 29.69 -0.52
CA VAL A 876 12.29 29.31 0.16
C VAL A 876 11.13 29.84 -0.69
N ALA A 877 10.25 28.95 -1.14
CA ALA A 877 8.98 29.34 -1.73
C ALA A 877 8.04 29.76 -0.61
N CYS A 878 7.64 31.03 -0.61
CA CYS A 878 6.76 31.58 0.42
C CYS A 878 5.33 31.65 -0.07
N PHE A 879 4.41 31.28 0.83
CA PHE A 879 2.98 31.39 0.59
C PHE A 879 2.30 32.16 1.72
N THR A 880 1.14 32.73 1.44
CA THR A 880 0.32 33.43 2.43
C THR A 880 -1.09 32.84 2.41
N PRO A 881 -1.69 32.51 3.57
CA PRO A 881 -3.07 32.05 3.62
C PRO A 881 -4.02 33.11 3.04
N LEU A 882 -4.98 32.66 2.25
CA LEU A 882 -6.09 33.48 1.80
C LEU A 882 -7.03 33.74 2.98
N SER A 883 -7.57 34.95 3.06
CA SER A 883 -8.70 35.26 3.94
C SER A 883 -9.96 34.51 3.52
N ASP A 884 -10.92 34.33 4.44
CA ASP A 884 -12.20 33.68 4.12
C ASP A 884 -12.94 34.36 2.96
N LYS A 885 -12.80 35.69 2.85
CA LYS A 885 -13.35 36.47 1.76
C LYS A 885 -12.69 36.13 0.42
N GLU A 886 -11.37 35.95 0.40
CA GLU A 886 -10.64 35.56 -0.81
C GLU A 886 -10.93 34.10 -1.20
N LYS A 887 -10.99 33.19 -0.22
CA LYS A 887 -11.41 31.80 -0.43
C LYS A 887 -12.81 31.73 -1.06
N ALA A 888 -13.78 32.46 -0.49
CA ALA A 888 -15.13 32.54 -1.02
C ALA A 888 -15.17 33.17 -2.43
N ALA A 889 -14.38 34.21 -2.69
CA ALA A 889 -14.28 34.82 -4.01
C ALA A 889 -13.68 33.89 -5.07
N GLN A 890 -12.84 32.94 -4.66
CA GLN A 890 -12.25 31.91 -5.51
C GLN A 890 -13.08 30.62 -5.57
N GLY A 891 -14.26 30.57 -4.91
CA GLY A 891 -15.09 29.38 -4.85
C GLY A 891 -14.46 28.21 -4.09
N ILE A 892 -13.55 28.49 -3.17
CA ILE A 892 -12.89 27.47 -2.33
C ILE A 892 -13.80 27.14 -1.16
N ASN A 893 -14.45 25.99 -1.24
CA ASN A 893 -15.29 25.46 -0.17
C ASN A 893 -14.46 24.63 0.82
N PRO A 894 -14.88 24.52 2.11
CA PRO A 894 -14.17 23.74 3.13
C PRO A 894 -13.89 22.28 2.74
N VAL A 895 -14.79 21.68 1.95
CA VAL A 895 -14.61 20.35 1.37
C VAL A 895 -14.93 20.42 -0.12
N ARG A 896 -14.14 19.73 -0.93
CA ARG A 896 -14.32 19.66 -2.38
C ARG A 896 -14.27 18.22 -2.87
N ILE A 897 -14.90 17.95 -4.00
CA ILE A 897 -14.71 16.71 -4.74
C ILE A 897 -13.31 16.76 -5.36
N ASN A 898 -12.47 15.79 -5.04
CA ASN A 898 -11.07 15.78 -5.45
C ASN A 898 -10.80 14.83 -6.61
N GLU A 899 -11.41 13.65 -6.59
CA GLU A 899 -11.21 12.62 -7.62
C GLU A 899 -12.46 11.77 -7.76
N VAL A 900 -12.75 11.30 -8.97
CA VAL A 900 -13.91 10.47 -9.30
C VAL A 900 -13.45 9.30 -10.15
N SER A 901 -13.94 8.08 -9.87
CA SER A 901 -13.80 6.92 -10.75
C SER A 901 -15.13 6.19 -10.93
N ALA A 902 -15.70 6.26 -12.14
CA ALA A 902 -16.99 5.67 -12.51
C ALA A 902 -16.95 4.26 -13.11
N ALA A 903 -15.77 3.68 -13.34
CA ALA A 903 -15.59 2.34 -13.92
C ALA A 903 -14.42 1.56 -13.29
N ASN A 904 -14.15 1.82 -12.02
CA ASN A 904 -13.00 1.29 -11.29
C ASN A 904 -12.86 -0.24 -11.40
N SER A 905 -11.71 -0.70 -11.91
CA SER A 905 -11.31 -2.12 -11.99
C SER A 905 -10.17 -2.49 -11.04
N VAL A 906 -9.65 -1.53 -10.26
CA VAL A 906 -8.41 -1.69 -9.50
C VAL A 906 -8.68 -1.82 -8.01
N PHE A 907 -9.33 -0.80 -7.45
CA PHE A 907 -9.49 -0.67 -6.00
C PHE A 907 -10.75 -1.38 -5.51
N VAL A 908 -10.73 -1.82 -4.25
CA VAL A 908 -11.86 -2.48 -3.59
C VAL A 908 -12.31 -1.75 -2.33
N ASN A 909 -13.61 -1.81 -2.07
CA ASN A 909 -14.23 -1.32 -0.84
C ASN A 909 -14.10 -2.34 0.32
N ASP A 910 -14.70 -2.03 1.47
CA ASP A 910 -14.79 -2.90 2.66
C ASP A 910 -15.62 -4.20 2.43
N TYR A 911 -16.34 -4.29 1.32
CA TYR A 911 -16.99 -5.52 0.80
C TYR A 911 -16.11 -6.32 -0.18
N TRP A 912 -14.88 -5.87 -0.43
CA TRP A 912 -13.95 -6.49 -1.38
C TRP A 912 -14.48 -6.52 -2.82
N LYS A 913 -15.21 -5.47 -3.21
CA LYS A 913 -15.78 -5.29 -4.55
C LYS A 913 -15.17 -4.08 -5.24
N HIS A 914 -14.90 -4.24 -6.53
CA HIS A 914 -14.56 -3.13 -7.42
C HIS A 914 -15.82 -2.33 -7.69
N ASN A 915 -15.84 -1.11 -7.20
CA ASN A 915 -16.99 -0.21 -7.28
C ASN A 915 -16.52 1.21 -7.57
N ASP A 916 -17.42 1.98 -8.16
CA ASP A 916 -17.27 3.40 -8.44
C ASP A 916 -17.07 4.16 -7.12
N TRP A 917 -16.34 5.26 -7.15
CA TRP A 917 -16.07 6.06 -5.96
C TRP A 917 -15.88 7.53 -6.28
N VAL A 918 -16.13 8.34 -5.26
CA VAL A 918 -15.88 9.78 -5.21
C VAL A 918 -15.00 10.05 -4.00
N GLU A 919 -13.90 10.75 -4.21
CA GLU A 919 -13.02 11.22 -3.15
C GLU A 919 -13.33 12.68 -2.81
N LEU A 920 -13.40 12.96 -1.51
CA LEU A 920 -13.53 14.29 -0.94
C LEU A 920 -12.21 14.73 -0.34
N PHE A 921 -11.86 16.00 -0.52
CA PHE A 921 -10.68 16.63 0.04
C PHE A 921 -11.04 17.80 0.96
N ASN A 922 -10.41 17.87 2.13
CA ASN A 922 -10.58 18.98 3.07
C ASN A 922 -9.59 20.10 2.76
N THR A 923 -10.07 21.27 2.37
CA THR A 923 -9.22 22.41 1.98
C THR A 923 -8.76 23.25 3.18
N THR A 924 -9.02 22.83 4.40
CA THR A 924 -8.80 23.63 5.61
C THR A 924 -7.68 23.06 6.47
N ASP A 925 -7.06 23.92 7.29
CA ASP A 925 -6.00 23.56 8.24
C ASP A 925 -6.53 22.87 9.51
N SER A 926 -7.78 22.42 9.51
CA SER A 926 -8.42 21.75 10.63
C SER A 926 -9.29 20.59 10.13
N PRO A 927 -9.51 19.54 10.93
CA PRO A 927 -10.40 18.46 10.51
C PRO A 927 -11.82 18.96 10.23
N VAL A 928 -12.46 18.46 9.17
CA VAL A 928 -13.84 18.80 8.80
C VAL A 928 -14.71 17.55 8.85
N ASN A 929 -15.82 17.62 9.59
CA ASN A 929 -16.82 16.57 9.60
C ASN A 929 -17.84 16.79 8.49
N VAL A 930 -18.00 15.80 7.60
CA VAL A 930 -18.94 15.81 6.48
C VAL A 930 -20.30 15.17 6.78
N GLU A 931 -20.51 14.68 8.01
CA GLU A 931 -21.82 14.16 8.44
C GLU A 931 -22.94 15.20 8.18
N GLY A 932 -23.99 14.76 7.50
CA GLY A 932 -25.15 15.57 7.15
C GLY A 932 -25.04 16.31 5.81
N MET A 933 -23.85 16.38 5.20
CA MET A 933 -23.67 16.87 3.82
C MET A 933 -24.34 15.93 2.81
N TYR A 934 -24.56 16.39 1.58
CA TYR A 934 -25.20 15.59 0.54
C TYR A 934 -24.31 15.40 -0.68
N LEU A 935 -24.30 14.19 -1.24
CA LEU A 935 -23.65 13.85 -2.50
C LEU A 935 -24.70 13.42 -3.55
N SER A 936 -24.49 13.78 -4.81
CA SER A 936 -25.35 13.32 -5.91
C SER A 936 -24.59 13.25 -7.23
N ASP A 937 -24.98 12.31 -8.08
CA ASP A 937 -24.68 12.20 -9.52
C ASP A 937 -25.62 13.03 -10.42
N ASN A 938 -26.39 13.96 -9.85
CA ASN A 938 -27.47 14.65 -10.56
C ASN A 938 -27.62 16.08 -10.06
N LEU A 939 -27.20 17.03 -10.90
CA LEU A 939 -27.21 18.46 -10.56
C LEU A 939 -28.61 19.02 -10.26
N ALA A 940 -29.67 18.45 -10.84
CA ALA A 940 -31.06 18.84 -10.58
C ALA A 940 -31.63 18.20 -9.29
N LYS A 941 -30.87 17.28 -8.67
CA LYS A 941 -31.23 16.61 -7.41
C LYS A 941 -30.04 16.60 -6.44
N PRO A 942 -29.52 17.77 -6.02
CA PRO A 942 -28.27 17.88 -5.26
C PRO A 942 -28.29 17.25 -3.86
N LYS A 943 -29.44 16.73 -3.42
CA LYS A 943 -29.66 16.11 -2.11
C LYS A 943 -30.10 14.65 -2.24
N LYS A 944 -29.41 13.88 -3.09
CA LYS A 944 -29.75 12.47 -3.36
C LYS A 944 -29.34 11.56 -2.21
N TYR A 945 -28.06 11.57 -1.85
CA TYR A 945 -27.49 10.81 -0.74
C TYR A 945 -27.05 11.75 0.37
N GLN A 946 -27.56 11.59 1.60
CA GLN A 946 -27.02 12.30 2.76
C GLN A 946 -25.88 11.47 3.37
N ILE A 947 -24.69 12.05 3.47
CA ILE A 947 -23.55 11.42 4.12
C ILE A 947 -23.89 11.24 5.60
N SER A 948 -23.98 9.99 6.03
CA SER A 948 -24.14 9.67 7.43
C SER A 948 -23.45 8.36 7.76
N LYS A 949 -22.69 8.33 8.87
CA LYS A 949 -22.20 7.07 9.39
C LYS A 949 -23.31 6.21 9.99
N GLY A 950 -24.45 6.80 10.38
CA GLY A 950 -25.55 6.07 11.01
C GLY A 950 -25.09 5.20 12.20
N LYS A 951 -25.24 3.88 12.09
CA LYS A 951 -24.76 2.89 13.07
C LYS A 951 -23.46 2.18 12.65
N SER A 952 -22.87 2.58 11.53
CA SER A 952 -21.63 2.02 11.00
C SER A 952 -20.40 2.52 11.78
N GLN A 953 -19.23 1.97 11.46
CA GLN A 953 -17.92 2.39 11.94
C GLN A 953 -17.22 3.33 10.94
N ALA A 954 -17.91 3.79 9.90
CA ALA A 954 -17.32 4.67 8.90
C ALA A 954 -16.91 6.02 9.50
N GLU A 955 -15.73 6.50 9.09
CA GLU A 955 -15.24 7.83 9.42
C GLU A 955 -15.95 8.88 8.55
N THR A 956 -16.34 9.99 9.18
CA THR A 956 -16.95 11.16 8.49
C THR A 956 -16.13 12.42 8.72
N THR A 957 -15.03 12.33 9.45
CA THR A 957 -14.12 13.45 9.66
C THR A 957 -12.93 13.30 8.73
N ILE A 958 -12.76 14.27 7.84
CA ILE A 958 -11.60 14.38 6.99
C ILE A 958 -10.52 15.14 7.77
N PRO A 959 -9.30 14.61 7.97
CA PRO A 959 -8.19 15.36 8.55
C PRO A 959 -7.91 16.66 7.79
N ALA A 960 -7.21 17.61 8.39
CA ALA A 960 -6.74 18.81 7.70
C ALA A 960 -5.94 18.41 6.45
N HIS A 961 -6.29 18.94 5.27
CA HIS A 961 -5.69 18.55 3.97
C HIS A 961 -5.71 17.04 3.70
N GLY A 962 -6.67 16.33 4.29
CA GLY A 962 -6.85 14.89 4.14
C GLY A 962 -7.92 14.54 3.11
N TYR A 963 -8.13 13.23 2.94
CA TYR A 963 -9.02 12.64 1.95
C TYR A 963 -10.08 11.76 2.64
N LEU A 964 -11.23 11.62 2.00
CA LEU A 964 -12.28 10.67 2.40
C LEU A 964 -12.95 10.10 1.16
N VAL A 965 -13.02 8.77 1.08
CA VAL A 965 -13.62 8.04 -0.04
C VAL A 965 -15.08 7.72 0.27
N VAL A 966 -15.95 7.98 -0.70
CA VAL A 966 -17.35 7.56 -0.72
C VAL A 966 -17.58 6.63 -1.91
N TRP A 967 -17.85 5.35 -1.64
CA TRP A 967 -18.16 4.36 -2.67
C TRP A 967 -19.56 4.59 -3.21
N CYS A 968 -19.73 4.62 -4.53
CA CYS A 968 -21.03 4.77 -5.18
C CYS A 968 -21.48 3.37 -5.64
N ASP A 969 -22.14 2.62 -4.76
CA ASP A 969 -22.43 1.22 -5.01
C ASP A 969 -23.76 0.67 -4.50
N LYS A 970 -24.57 1.49 -3.83
CA LYS A 970 -25.86 1.08 -3.25
C LYS A 970 -25.74 0.01 -2.15
N LEU A 971 -24.56 -0.13 -1.55
CA LEU A 971 -24.36 -0.97 -0.37
C LEU A 971 -24.58 -0.16 0.91
N ASP A 972 -24.78 -0.86 2.02
CA ASP A 972 -24.87 -0.23 3.34
C ASP A 972 -23.46 0.04 3.91
N PRO A 973 -23.21 1.16 4.60
CA PRO A 973 -21.90 1.43 5.19
C PRO A 973 -21.59 0.48 6.36
N VAL A 974 -20.36 -0.07 6.39
CA VAL A 974 -19.84 -0.88 7.51
C VAL A 974 -18.64 -0.20 8.16
N THR A 975 -17.52 -0.10 7.47
CA THR A 975 -16.32 0.65 7.92
C THR A 975 -15.97 1.77 6.96
N GLN A 976 -16.59 1.81 5.78
CA GLN A 976 -16.44 2.86 4.77
C GLN A 976 -17.81 3.47 4.43
N LEU A 977 -17.81 4.62 3.73
CA LEU A 977 -19.03 5.30 3.31
C LEU A 977 -19.51 4.78 1.96
N HIS A 978 -20.82 4.55 1.82
CA HIS A 978 -21.46 4.04 0.61
C HIS A 978 -22.69 4.88 0.23
N ALA A 979 -22.65 5.49 -0.95
CA ALA A 979 -23.76 6.24 -1.52
C ALA A 979 -24.78 5.29 -2.17
N ASP A 980 -26.05 5.67 -2.12
CA ASP A 980 -27.20 4.91 -2.62
C ASP A 980 -27.40 5.01 -4.16
N PHE A 981 -26.36 5.41 -4.89
CA PHE A 981 -26.36 5.53 -6.34
C PHE A 981 -25.07 4.97 -6.97
N LYS A 982 -25.08 4.87 -8.29
CA LYS A 982 -23.97 4.43 -9.15
C LYS A 982 -23.60 5.57 -10.09
N LEU A 983 -22.35 5.67 -10.50
CA LEU A 983 -21.90 6.65 -11.48
C LEU A 983 -22.12 6.10 -12.90
N ASP A 984 -22.26 6.99 -13.88
CA ASP A 984 -22.31 6.61 -15.29
C ASP A 984 -20.88 6.51 -15.84
N ALA A 985 -20.50 5.35 -16.37
CA ALA A 985 -19.17 5.10 -16.92
C ALA A 985 -18.89 5.89 -18.21
N ASP A 986 -19.91 6.37 -18.93
CA ASP A 986 -19.75 7.19 -20.13
C ASP A 986 -19.48 8.67 -19.83
N GLY A 987 -19.44 9.05 -18.55
CA GLY A 987 -19.19 10.41 -18.06
C GLY A 987 -20.41 11.03 -17.39
N GLY A 988 -20.19 12.09 -16.62
CA GLY A 988 -21.28 12.71 -15.85
C GLY A 988 -20.83 13.83 -14.92
N ASP A 989 -21.70 14.17 -13.98
CA ASP A 989 -21.48 15.21 -12.98
C ASP A 989 -21.66 14.65 -11.58
N VAL A 990 -20.82 15.11 -10.65
CA VAL A 990 -20.98 14.86 -9.21
C VAL A 990 -21.09 16.21 -8.50
N ILE A 991 -22.00 16.32 -7.54
CA ILE A 991 -22.20 17.51 -6.70
C ILE A 991 -22.19 17.14 -5.22
N LEU A 992 -21.44 17.91 -4.43
CA LEU A 992 -21.42 17.91 -2.98
C LEU A 992 -22.13 19.17 -2.46
N THR A 993 -23.06 19.03 -1.52
CA THR A 993 -23.79 20.15 -0.91
C THR A 993 -23.57 20.15 0.60
N ALA A 994 -23.27 21.32 1.17
CA ALA A 994 -23.13 21.50 2.61
C ALA A 994 -24.39 21.06 3.38
N ALA A 995 -24.23 20.61 4.62
CA ALA A 995 -25.35 20.16 5.46
C ALA A 995 -26.38 21.28 5.72
N ASP A 996 -25.91 22.52 5.85
CA ASP A 996 -26.71 23.73 6.03
C ASP A 996 -27.06 24.44 4.71
N GLU A 997 -26.68 23.83 3.58
CA GLU A 997 -26.93 24.32 2.22
C GLU A 997 -26.26 25.68 1.91
N SER A 998 -25.25 26.07 2.71
CA SER A 998 -24.53 27.34 2.53
C SER A 998 -23.61 27.36 1.30
N TRP A 999 -23.13 26.21 0.85
CA TRP A 999 -22.26 26.06 -0.32
C TRP A 999 -22.44 24.70 -1.01
N CYS A 1000 -21.91 24.60 -2.24
CA CYS A 1000 -21.80 23.35 -2.99
C CYS A 1000 -20.51 23.31 -3.83
N ASP A 1001 -19.95 22.12 -4.05
CA ASP A 1001 -18.84 21.85 -4.99
C ASP A 1001 -19.30 20.85 -6.06
N GLN A 1002 -18.79 20.99 -7.29
CA GLN A 1002 -19.13 20.15 -8.43
C GLN A 1002 -17.88 19.72 -9.18
N MET A 1003 -17.92 18.53 -9.77
CA MET A 1003 -16.97 18.06 -10.76
C MET A 1003 -17.69 17.38 -11.93
N THR A 1004 -17.32 17.76 -13.15
CA THR A 1004 -17.68 17.02 -14.38
C THR A 1004 -16.54 16.07 -14.72
N TYR A 1005 -16.87 14.82 -15.03
CA TYR A 1005 -15.92 13.77 -15.38
C TYR A 1005 -16.25 13.13 -16.73
N THR A 1006 -15.21 12.68 -17.43
CA THR A 1006 -15.29 12.05 -18.75
C THR A 1006 -15.55 10.54 -18.64
N ARG A 1007 -15.71 9.88 -19.79
CA ARG A 1007 -15.84 8.42 -19.87
C ARG A 1007 -14.64 7.69 -19.25
N HIS A 1008 -14.88 6.62 -18.50
CA HIS A 1008 -13.86 5.74 -17.91
C HIS A 1008 -13.98 4.30 -18.42
N GLN A 1009 -12.85 3.59 -18.51
CA GLN A 1009 -12.78 2.20 -19.00
C GLN A 1009 -12.08 1.22 -18.06
N GLY A 1010 -11.85 1.57 -16.80
CA GLY A 1010 -11.18 0.69 -15.83
C GLY A 1010 -10.33 1.46 -14.83
N ASN A 1011 -9.04 1.57 -15.14
CA ASN A 1011 -8.01 2.23 -14.33
C ASN A 1011 -7.91 3.75 -14.59
N GLU A 1012 -9.03 4.40 -14.92
CA GLU A 1012 -9.09 5.84 -15.20
C GLU A 1012 -9.85 6.57 -14.09
N SER A 1013 -9.48 7.82 -13.88
CA SER A 1013 -10.15 8.75 -12.99
C SER A 1013 -10.12 10.17 -13.54
N VAL A 1014 -10.95 11.04 -12.96
CA VAL A 1014 -10.87 12.48 -13.18
C VAL A 1014 -10.67 13.15 -11.83
N GLY A 1015 -9.66 14.01 -11.71
CA GLY A 1015 -9.31 14.62 -10.43
C GLY A 1015 -8.74 16.03 -10.54
N ARG A 1016 -8.76 16.75 -9.42
CA ARG A 1016 -8.21 18.11 -9.27
C ARG A 1016 -6.70 18.05 -9.10
N TYR A 1017 -5.98 18.93 -9.80
CA TYR A 1017 -4.53 19.02 -9.61
C TYR A 1017 -4.02 20.47 -9.59
N PRO A 1018 -3.31 20.91 -8.52
CA PRO A 1018 -3.12 20.21 -7.25
C PRO A 1018 -4.44 19.89 -6.52
N ASP A 1019 -4.40 19.03 -5.50
CA ASP A 1019 -5.60 18.62 -4.77
C ASP A 1019 -6.44 19.83 -4.31
N GLY A 1020 -7.76 19.73 -4.48
CA GLY A 1020 -8.71 20.79 -4.16
C GLY A 1020 -8.65 22.06 -5.04
N ASN A 1021 -7.74 22.19 -6.01
CA ASN A 1021 -7.68 23.36 -6.91
C ASN A 1021 -8.75 23.35 -8.01
N ALA A 1022 -8.84 24.45 -8.76
CA ALA A 1022 -9.84 24.62 -9.81
C ALA A 1022 -9.62 23.71 -11.02
N ASP A 1023 -8.35 23.45 -11.38
CA ASP A 1023 -7.99 22.67 -12.56
C ASP A 1023 -8.31 21.18 -12.36
N VAL A 1024 -8.92 20.58 -13.39
CA VAL A 1024 -9.37 19.18 -13.39
C VAL A 1024 -8.76 18.46 -14.58
N PHE A 1025 -8.33 17.22 -14.37
CA PHE A 1025 -7.66 16.40 -15.37
C PHE A 1025 -8.22 14.99 -15.40
N ALA A 1026 -8.34 14.43 -16.60
CA ALA A 1026 -8.49 12.99 -16.79
C ALA A 1026 -7.11 12.36 -16.60
N MET A 1027 -7.04 11.39 -15.69
CA MET A 1027 -5.83 10.72 -15.22
C MET A 1027 -5.91 9.23 -15.54
N ASN A 1028 -4.78 8.67 -15.97
CA ASN A 1028 -4.61 7.25 -16.27
C ASN A 1028 -3.96 6.46 -15.12
N ASN A 1029 -3.75 7.12 -13.98
CA ASN A 1029 -3.18 6.55 -12.77
C ASN A 1029 -4.00 7.07 -11.58
N PRO A 1030 -5.01 6.33 -11.12
CA PRO A 1030 -5.93 6.80 -10.09
C PRO A 1030 -5.26 6.79 -8.71
N THR A 1031 -5.52 7.81 -7.90
CA THR A 1031 -4.74 8.15 -6.70
C THR A 1031 -5.58 8.12 -5.42
N ILE A 1032 -6.43 7.10 -5.28
CA ILE A 1032 -7.36 6.96 -4.16
C ILE A 1032 -6.69 7.16 -2.78
N ALA A 1033 -7.28 8.05 -1.98
CA ALA A 1033 -6.87 8.49 -0.66
C ALA A 1033 -5.43 9.01 -0.57
N LYS A 1034 -4.90 9.57 -1.66
CA LYS A 1034 -3.54 10.10 -1.77
C LYS A 1034 -3.52 11.37 -2.61
N PRO A 1035 -2.45 12.17 -2.54
CA PRO A 1035 -2.30 13.31 -3.44
C PRO A 1035 -2.33 12.89 -4.91
N ASN A 1036 -3.08 13.63 -5.73
CA ASN A 1036 -3.16 13.35 -7.16
C ASN A 1036 -1.79 13.50 -7.83
N ILE A 1037 -1.51 12.60 -8.78
CA ILE A 1037 -0.28 12.58 -9.57
C ILE A 1037 -0.64 12.86 -11.03
N LEU A 1038 -0.05 13.93 -11.59
CA LEU A 1038 -0.24 14.27 -12.99
C LEU A 1038 0.86 13.64 -13.84
N SER A 1039 0.48 12.68 -14.70
CA SER A 1039 1.38 12.14 -15.72
C SER A 1039 1.40 13.06 -16.95
N SER A 1040 2.38 12.88 -17.83
CA SER A 1040 2.44 13.56 -19.13
C SER A 1040 1.35 13.15 -20.12
N TYR A 1041 0.50 12.20 -19.73
CA TYR A 1041 -0.66 11.74 -20.49
C TYR A 1041 -1.98 12.32 -20.00
N ALA A 1042 -1.97 13.04 -18.88
CA ALA A 1042 -3.17 13.63 -18.34
C ALA A 1042 -3.73 14.71 -19.26
N ILE A 1043 -5.06 14.76 -19.37
CA ILE A 1043 -5.77 15.68 -20.27
C ILE A 1043 -6.62 16.61 -19.42
N SER A 1044 -6.51 17.92 -19.63
CA SER A 1044 -7.36 18.89 -18.94
C SER A 1044 -8.84 18.68 -19.32
N VAL A 1045 -9.71 18.66 -18.31
CA VAL A 1045 -11.16 18.50 -18.47
C VAL A 1045 -11.82 19.84 -18.20
N GLU A 1046 -12.45 20.40 -19.22
CA GLU A 1046 -13.18 21.66 -19.09
C GLU A 1046 -14.34 21.51 -18.10
N GLN A 1047 -14.34 22.34 -17.06
CA GLN A 1047 -15.40 22.39 -16.07
C GLN A 1047 -16.44 23.45 -16.46
N PRO A 1048 -17.75 23.23 -16.22
CA PRO A 1048 -18.79 24.18 -16.57
C PRO A 1048 -18.55 25.56 -15.92
N GLN A 1049 -18.49 26.62 -16.73
CA GLN A 1049 -18.33 27.98 -16.20
C GLN A 1049 -19.50 28.38 -15.29
N SER A 1050 -19.17 29.04 -14.18
CA SER A 1050 -20.04 29.32 -13.03
C SER A 1050 -21.10 30.44 -13.23
N ALA A 1051 -21.38 30.90 -14.44
CA ALA A 1051 -22.29 32.04 -14.64
C ALA A 1051 -23.80 31.68 -14.68
N GLY A 1052 -24.16 30.39 -14.65
CA GLY A 1052 -25.55 29.93 -14.81
C GLY A 1052 -26.34 29.85 -13.51
N ILE A 1053 -27.57 30.38 -13.52
CA ILE A 1053 -28.62 29.99 -12.54
C ILE A 1053 -29.22 28.65 -13.00
N HIS A 1054 -29.13 27.64 -12.14
CA HIS A 1054 -29.81 26.34 -12.33
C HIS A 1054 -31.02 26.19 -11.38
N ASP A 1055 -32.03 25.42 -11.83
CA ASP A 1055 -33.32 25.13 -11.16
C ASP A 1055 -34.22 26.34 -10.84
N ILE A 1056 -34.94 26.83 -11.86
CA ILE A 1056 -35.94 27.89 -11.72
C ILE A 1056 -37.31 27.29 -11.40
N MET A 1057 -37.75 27.39 -10.14
CA MET A 1057 -39.17 27.45 -9.84
C MET A 1057 -39.56 28.92 -9.67
N ALA A 1058 -40.04 29.52 -10.75
CA ALA A 1058 -40.55 30.88 -10.77
C ALA A 1058 -42.03 30.87 -10.38
N ASP A 1059 -42.37 31.60 -9.32
CA ASP A 1059 -43.77 31.85 -8.97
C ASP A 1059 -44.22 33.14 -9.67
N ALA A 1060 -45.39 33.11 -10.31
CA ALA A 1060 -45.95 34.25 -11.02
C ALA A 1060 -47.35 34.56 -10.49
N THR A 1061 -47.57 35.81 -10.09
CA THR A 1061 -48.90 36.36 -9.83
C THR A 1061 -49.34 37.21 -11.03
N GLU A 1062 -50.62 37.59 -11.13
CA GLU A 1062 -51.07 38.52 -12.19
C GLU A 1062 -50.35 39.88 -12.13
N GLN A 1063 -49.75 40.22 -10.99
CA GLN A 1063 -49.21 41.56 -10.70
C GLN A 1063 -47.69 41.61 -10.74
N ILE A 1064 -46.98 40.56 -10.30
CA ILE A 1064 -45.51 40.50 -10.24
C ILE A 1064 -45.01 39.11 -10.66
N SER A 1065 -43.93 39.08 -11.43
CA SER A 1065 -43.20 37.85 -11.78
C SER A 1065 -41.70 38.04 -11.69
N ILE A 1066 -40.99 36.96 -11.32
CA ILE A 1066 -39.53 36.87 -11.37
C ILE A 1066 -39.14 35.58 -12.07
N ARG A 1067 -38.23 35.63 -13.04
CA ARG A 1067 -37.70 34.45 -13.76
C ARG A 1067 -36.25 34.66 -14.13
N TYR A 1068 -35.49 33.61 -14.39
CA TYR A 1068 -34.16 33.72 -14.98
C TYR A 1068 -34.23 33.58 -16.50
N ALA A 1069 -33.58 34.48 -17.22
CA ALA A 1069 -33.33 34.38 -18.66
C ALA A 1069 -32.11 35.22 -19.03
N GLU A 1070 -31.35 34.81 -20.05
CA GLU A 1070 -30.26 35.62 -20.63
C GLU A 1070 -29.24 36.14 -19.59
N GLY A 1071 -28.87 35.32 -18.60
CA GLY A 1071 -27.87 35.72 -17.60
C GLY A 1071 -28.37 36.70 -16.53
N SER A 1072 -29.68 36.96 -16.46
CA SER A 1072 -30.28 37.91 -15.51
C SER A 1072 -31.54 37.37 -14.84
N LEU A 1073 -31.80 37.80 -13.60
CA LEU A 1073 -33.13 37.73 -13.01
C LEU A 1073 -34.00 38.83 -13.63
N ILE A 1074 -34.99 38.38 -14.38
CA ILE A 1074 -35.96 39.18 -15.09
C ILE A 1074 -37.16 39.42 -14.18
N ILE A 1075 -37.41 40.68 -13.84
CA ILE A 1075 -38.47 41.09 -12.93
C ILE A 1075 -39.50 41.91 -13.72
N ARG A 1076 -40.77 41.55 -13.60
CA ARG A 1076 -41.89 42.31 -14.17
C ARG A 1076 -42.90 42.65 -13.09
N SER A 1077 -43.45 43.85 -13.18
CA SER A 1077 -44.58 44.28 -12.35
C SER A 1077 -45.53 45.16 -13.13
N THR A 1078 -46.84 44.94 -12.93
CA THR A 1078 -47.93 45.80 -13.41
C THR A 1078 -48.49 46.69 -12.29
N SER A 1079 -48.06 46.48 -11.04
CA SER A 1079 -48.59 47.15 -9.85
C SER A 1079 -47.66 48.22 -9.26
N ALA A 1080 -46.35 48.22 -9.60
CA ALA A 1080 -45.38 49.13 -9.01
C ALA A 1080 -44.10 49.32 -9.84
N ASP A 1081 -43.57 50.55 -9.84
CA ASP A 1081 -42.31 50.92 -10.51
C ASP A 1081 -41.06 50.73 -9.63
N ARG A 1082 -41.25 50.39 -8.35
CA ARG A 1082 -40.18 50.12 -7.36
C ARG A 1082 -40.52 48.91 -6.51
N LEU A 1083 -39.61 47.95 -6.48
CA LEU A 1083 -39.72 46.68 -5.76
C LEU A 1083 -38.52 46.48 -4.84
N GLN A 1084 -38.62 45.51 -3.92
CA GLN A 1084 -37.51 45.05 -3.08
C GLN A 1084 -37.17 43.60 -3.41
N LEU A 1085 -35.96 43.37 -3.92
CA LEU A 1085 -35.43 42.03 -4.15
C LEU A 1085 -34.62 41.61 -2.92
N ARG A 1086 -35.02 40.50 -2.32
CA ARG A 1086 -34.37 39.86 -1.18
C ARG A 1086 -33.84 38.50 -1.59
N ILE A 1087 -32.54 38.28 -1.45
CA ILE A 1087 -31.90 37.00 -1.64
C ILE A 1087 -31.69 36.39 -0.25
N ALA A 1088 -32.30 35.24 0.01
CA ALA A 1088 -32.14 34.51 1.26
C ALA A 1088 -31.70 33.08 0.97
N ASN A 1089 -30.89 32.48 1.84
CA ASN A 1089 -30.61 31.04 1.74
C ASN A 1089 -31.89 30.23 2.03
N LEU A 1090 -31.84 28.91 1.84
CA LEU A 1090 -33.00 28.05 2.07
C LEU A 1090 -33.45 28.00 3.56
N ALA A 1091 -32.56 28.34 4.49
CA ALA A 1091 -32.88 28.56 5.91
C ALA A 1091 -33.55 29.93 6.20
N GLY A 1092 -33.73 30.78 5.19
CA GLY A 1092 -34.40 32.07 5.29
C GLY A 1092 -33.54 33.24 5.79
N GLN A 1093 -32.23 33.03 5.98
CA GLN A 1093 -31.28 34.10 6.33
C GLN A 1093 -30.99 34.96 5.10
N ASN A 1094 -31.03 36.29 5.28
CA ASN A 1094 -30.78 37.23 4.18
C ASN A 1094 -29.30 37.28 3.82
N ALA A 1095 -28.98 36.95 2.56
CA ALA A 1095 -27.65 37.12 1.97
C ALA A 1095 -27.52 38.49 1.27
N MET A 1096 -28.62 39.00 0.69
CA MET A 1096 -28.63 40.28 0.00
C MET A 1096 -30.04 40.89 -0.03
N ALA A 1097 -30.13 42.22 -0.01
CA ALA A 1097 -31.35 42.94 -0.31
C ALA A 1097 -31.03 44.19 -1.13
N LEU A 1098 -31.77 44.40 -2.23
CA LEU A 1098 -31.60 45.58 -3.07
C LEU A 1098 -32.94 46.13 -3.58
N PRO A 1099 -33.08 47.46 -3.67
CA PRO A 1099 -34.19 48.08 -4.39
C PRO A 1099 -34.06 47.80 -5.89
N VAL A 1100 -35.17 47.47 -6.55
CA VAL A 1100 -35.25 47.25 -8.00
C VAL A 1100 -36.19 48.30 -8.58
N GLU A 1101 -35.67 49.14 -9.48
CA GLU A 1101 -36.47 50.13 -10.22
C GLU A 1101 -36.83 49.57 -11.60
N LEU A 1102 -38.09 49.70 -11.98
CA LEU A 1102 -38.61 49.18 -13.23
C LEU A 1102 -38.73 50.32 -14.25
N THR A 1103 -38.27 50.07 -15.47
CA THR A 1103 -38.47 50.96 -16.62
C THR A 1103 -39.44 50.29 -17.58
N GLY A 1104 -40.63 50.85 -17.75
CA GLY A 1104 -41.68 50.24 -18.58
C GLY A 1104 -42.24 48.93 -18.02
N GLY A 1105 -42.32 48.79 -16.68
CA GLY A 1105 -42.84 47.59 -16.00
C GLY A 1105 -41.85 46.42 -15.93
N TYR A 1106 -40.57 46.67 -16.20
CA TYR A 1106 -39.53 45.66 -16.35
C TYR A 1106 -38.19 46.08 -15.71
N ALA A 1107 -37.47 45.10 -15.15
CA ALA A 1107 -36.09 45.27 -14.68
C ALA A 1107 -35.26 43.98 -14.85
N GLU A 1108 -33.96 44.15 -15.01
CA GLU A 1108 -32.98 43.05 -15.07
C GLU A 1108 -31.97 43.18 -13.93
N VAL A 1109 -31.76 42.08 -13.23
CA VAL A 1109 -30.68 41.96 -12.24
C VAL A 1109 -29.68 40.93 -12.78
N PRO A 1110 -28.53 41.35 -13.32
CA PRO A 1110 -27.51 40.44 -13.81
C PRO A 1110 -27.09 39.45 -12.72
N VAL A 1111 -26.99 38.17 -13.08
CA VAL A 1111 -26.65 37.11 -12.12
C VAL A 1111 -25.30 37.36 -11.48
N GLU A 1112 -24.35 37.96 -12.19
CA GLU A 1112 -23.05 38.42 -11.66
C GLU A 1112 -23.17 39.24 -10.36
N LYS A 1113 -24.27 39.98 -10.18
CA LYS A 1113 -24.51 40.81 -8.99
C LYS A 1113 -25.08 40.03 -7.79
N LEU A 1114 -25.49 38.79 -7.96
CA LEU A 1114 -26.05 37.95 -6.89
C LEU A 1114 -24.95 37.23 -6.10
N PRO A 1115 -25.19 36.77 -4.87
CA PRO A 1115 -24.22 35.91 -4.16
C PRO A 1115 -24.19 34.49 -4.78
N THR A 1116 -23.02 33.84 -4.70
CA THR A 1116 -22.83 32.40 -5.04
C THR A 1116 -23.35 31.52 -3.90
N GLY A 1117 -24.05 30.43 -4.24
CA GLY A 1117 -24.75 29.54 -3.31
C GLY A 1117 -26.18 29.19 -3.74
N ILE A 1118 -26.90 28.48 -2.87
CA ILE A 1118 -28.30 28.10 -3.09
C ILE A 1118 -29.22 29.12 -2.40
N PHE A 1119 -30.01 29.84 -3.20
CA PHE A 1119 -30.82 30.94 -2.71
C PHE A 1119 -32.27 30.92 -3.19
N ILE A 1120 -33.11 31.65 -2.46
CA ILE A 1120 -34.44 32.09 -2.86
C ILE A 1120 -34.38 33.60 -3.07
N ALA A 1121 -34.49 34.03 -4.32
CA ALA A 1121 -34.82 35.41 -4.66
C ALA A 1121 -36.31 35.64 -4.37
N THR A 1122 -36.62 36.67 -3.59
CA THR A 1122 -37.98 37.11 -3.28
C THR A 1122 -38.13 38.57 -3.71
N ILE A 1123 -39.03 38.84 -4.64
CA ILE A 1123 -39.39 40.21 -5.03
C ILE A 1123 -40.69 40.59 -4.32
N THR A 1124 -40.74 41.77 -3.69
CA THR A 1124 -41.92 42.28 -2.96
C THR A 1124 -42.22 43.73 -3.33
N ASP A 1125 -43.49 44.09 -3.55
CA ASP A 1125 -43.93 45.48 -3.73
C ASP A 1125 -44.42 46.15 -2.42
N ARG A 1126 -44.78 47.44 -2.50
CA ARG A 1126 -45.31 48.20 -1.34
C ARG A 1126 -46.68 47.71 -0.86
N GLN A 1127 -47.42 47.00 -1.71
CA GLN A 1127 -48.73 46.42 -1.39
C GLN A 1127 -48.61 44.98 -0.88
N ARG A 1128 -47.38 44.48 -0.69
CA ARG A 1128 -47.01 43.13 -0.21
C ARG A 1128 -47.34 41.99 -1.17
N HIS A 1129 -47.50 42.26 -2.46
CA HIS A 1129 -47.47 41.20 -3.47
C HIS A 1129 -46.05 40.64 -3.56
N LYS A 1130 -45.92 39.32 -3.72
CA LYS A 1130 -44.65 38.58 -3.66
C LYS A 1130 -44.53 37.62 -4.83
N ALA A 1131 -43.33 37.51 -5.39
CA ALA A 1131 -42.94 36.41 -6.29
C ALA A 1131 -41.56 35.87 -5.88
N THR A 1132 -41.30 34.59 -6.13
CA THR A 1132 -40.03 33.94 -5.75
C THR A 1132 -39.41 33.16 -6.90
N CYS A 1133 -38.09 33.14 -6.93
CA CYS A 1133 -37.28 32.29 -7.80
C CYS A 1133 -36.24 31.60 -6.92
N LYS A 1134 -36.29 30.26 -6.84
CA LYS A 1134 -35.15 29.49 -6.33
C LYS A 1134 -34.06 29.49 -7.41
N PHE A 1135 -32.81 29.61 -7.01
CA PHE A 1135 -31.69 29.51 -7.92
C PHE A 1135 -30.44 28.99 -7.21
N ILE A 1136 -29.61 28.28 -7.96
CA ILE A 1136 -28.23 27.98 -7.59
C ILE A 1136 -27.36 28.89 -8.44
N LYS A 1137 -26.67 29.85 -7.83
CA LYS A 1137 -25.66 30.65 -8.52
C LYS A 1137 -24.29 30.09 -8.15
N ARG A 1138 -23.47 29.80 -9.16
CA ARG A 1138 -22.11 29.29 -8.98
C ARG A 1138 -21.09 30.41 -8.82
#